data_AF-A0A2I0XGJ4-F1
#
_entry.id   AF-A0A2I0XGJ4-F1
#
_cell.length_a   1.000
_cell.length_b   1.000
_cell.length_c   1.000
_cell.angle_alpha   90.00
_cell.angle_beta   90.00
_cell.angle_gamma   90.00
#
_symmetry.space_group_name_H-M   'P 1'
#
loop_
_entity.id
_entity.type
_entity.pdbx_description
1 polymer ?
#
loop_
_entity_poly.entity_id
_entity_poly.type
_entity_poly.pdbx_seq_one_letter_code
_entity_poly.pdbx_strand_id
1 'polypeptide(L)'
;MTDYLSEIKNIVDQIASAGSVIDGEDVIHYILNGLPQPYQSFKSAIRTYPLPLSLDQIYPLLLSEEINLASDAAKFPATVDPNVALFTSRGRGRRARGKPTYNSANTNRNNPNASTLCQICSKKGHSAQSCWHRLDLQYKPTIKNTNTALLASSDTTEANWFLDSGASSHLTNSLDNLSMSKPYLGSDNVTIGDGNSVSIAHAGAGILPTPSRKLRLSQIFHTPTLKYNLLSISQLTKDNFISINFDPSGFTLKDLATQEILLQGPSKDGLYAVPMPSPSRSHRALSAQMETNKIWHQRLGHPHKKVFDFISSCNPLLKMNKHCAPCESCSAAKCHKLVFQNSNNRRKNPLDLIHSDVWGPAPVISNQGFKFYVIFVDDYTRYTWIYPLRFKSDVFHTFVNFKNQIENLTSQRIKKIRTDGGTEYVNSSFQNYLLTHGISHQISCPYTPEQNGLTERKHRHIIETTRTLLLTASMPTVFWPEAVTTAVYLINRLPSSTTENFTPVELMYNRKPEYGDLKVFGCKCYPLSSPQHRNKLMPTAQPCIFLGYSDIFKGYKCLNSQTNKITVSRHVIFHENIFPFSTPSVNTTVKNSDICPLLLTPYTTSSSNTIDSQTQRLSSMGAESSSYIPARSKTGNLKPIKRMNLIHSYPSDSNQTDLTTYMEASKHQHWRNAMAEEIFALHKQGTWTLVLPLAKASILGSKWTYKTKYHTNGSVAKYKARLVAQGNYQEFGIDYTETFSPVVKLPTIRILLTIALHNSWPVQQLDVANAFLHGTLSETVYMSQPKGFEDNSRPDHVCKLNKAIYGLKKAPRQWYNTFTSFLVTLGFSHSQADPSLLIYRKDQVQIFLLVYVDDILIAGNDSKHLHFILSKLNTEFSMKHLGNVHEFLGINITKTDTSYFLSQAKYAYSILLQAELQNCNALANPNCTKMPTDTTDVRFLNDPTRYRSIIGSLQYLTLTRPDISYSVNILSQHMHDPLPPHFYLLKRLLRYIRGTLHYGLPITKSNLILKSFSDADWAGDPITRKSTSGYCSFLGDTLISWTVKKQRTVSRSSTESEYRALAALTTDIVWLRRLLTKFGISQNYPTDLYCDNMSAIALANNPIFHSRTKHIEIDQKFLRDHIQLNNIRLHPISTIDQVADIFTKSLSTPRFTTLRSKLTVMMDPSI
;
A
#
# COMPACT_ATOMS: atom_id res chain seq x y z
N MET A 1 3.75 7.03 29.28
CA MET A 1 3.73 8.32 28.55
C MET A 1 4.36 9.46 29.37
N THR A 2 4.05 9.56 30.67
CA THR A 2 4.61 10.54 31.64
C THR A 2 6.06 10.91 31.41
N ASP A 3 6.94 9.91 31.36
CA ASP A 3 8.38 10.09 31.49
C ASP A 3 8.95 10.84 30.28
N TYR A 4 8.49 10.49 29.07
CA TYR A 4 8.85 11.15 27.81
C TYR A 4 8.38 12.62 27.75
N LEU A 5 7.22 12.95 28.33
CA LEU A 5 6.80 14.36 28.45
C LEU A 5 7.62 15.11 29.51
N SER A 6 8.04 14.45 30.59
CA SER A 6 8.93 15.06 31.58
C SER A 6 10.34 15.30 31.04
N GLU A 7 10.83 14.41 30.17
CA GLU A 7 12.10 14.56 29.46
C GLU A 7 12.05 15.74 28.48
N ILE A 8 10.97 15.87 27.70
CA ILE A 8 10.77 17.06 26.85
C ILE A 8 10.66 18.33 27.68
N LYS A 9 9.92 18.33 28.80
CA LYS A 9 9.84 19.50 29.68
C LYS A 9 11.22 19.89 30.21
N ASN A 10 12.01 18.93 30.70
CA ASN A 10 13.38 19.19 31.16
C ASN A 10 14.27 19.74 30.04
N ILE A 11 14.11 19.30 28.78
CA ILE A 11 14.85 19.83 27.63
C ILE A 11 14.43 21.27 27.31
N VAL A 12 13.13 21.58 27.35
CA VAL A 12 12.62 22.95 27.13
C VAL A 12 13.06 23.89 28.25
N ASP A 13 12.93 23.47 29.51
CA ASP A 13 13.37 24.24 30.69
C ASP A 13 14.91 24.45 30.67
N GLN A 14 15.69 23.47 30.18
CA GLN A 14 17.13 23.63 29.95
C GLN A 14 17.44 24.63 28.84
N ILE A 15 16.74 24.60 27.70
CA ILE A 15 16.97 25.53 26.59
C ILE A 15 16.54 26.96 26.96
N ALA A 16 15.46 27.11 27.74
CA ALA A 16 15.08 28.37 28.37
C ALA A 16 16.15 28.87 29.35
N SER A 17 16.72 27.99 30.19
CA SER A 17 17.83 28.35 31.09
C SER A 17 19.13 28.72 30.35
N ALA A 18 19.30 28.23 29.11
CA ALA A 18 20.36 28.63 28.20
C ALA A 18 20.08 29.93 27.43
N GLY A 19 18.98 30.64 27.76
CA GLY A 19 18.63 31.95 27.21
C GLY A 19 17.81 31.93 25.91
N SER A 20 17.33 30.77 25.47
CA SER A 20 16.51 30.63 24.26
C SER A 20 15.09 30.18 24.61
N VAL A 21 14.10 31.02 24.34
CA VAL A 21 12.69 30.67 24.52
C VAL A 21 12.18 30.00 23.25
N ILE A 22 11.82 28.71 23.35
CA ILE A 22 11.16 27.96 22.27
C ILE A 22 9.67 28.31 22.30
N ASP A 23 9.06 28.54 21.14
CA ASP A 23 7.61 28.75 21.04
C ASP A 23 6.82 27.48 21.40
N GLY A 24 5.66 27.65 22.01
CA GLY A 24 4.81 26.54 22.46
C GLY A 24 4.36 25.64 21.31
N GLU A 25 4.09 26.22 20.13
CA GLU A 25 3.72 25.47 18.93
C GLU A 25 4.85 24.54 18.45
N ASP A 26 6.11 24.98 18.52
CA ASP A 26 7.28 24.17 18.15
C ASP A 26 7.47 23.00 19.12
N VAL A 27 7.40 23.24 20.43
CA VAL A 27 7.48 22.17 21.45
C VAL A 27 6.39 21.13 21.22
N ILE A 28 5.15 21.58 20.93
CA ILE A 28 4.04 20.70 20.55
C ILE A 28 4.37 19.92 19.27
N HIS A 29 4.93 20.57 18.24
CA HIS A 29 5.35 19.91 17.02
C HIS A 29 6.41 18.82 17.27
N TYR A 30 7.35 19.02 18.20
CA TYR A 30 8.33 18.03 18.62
C TYR A 30 7.73 16.87 19.42
N ILE A 31 6.84 17.14 20.40
CA ILE A 31 6.06 16.10 21.11
C ILE A 31 5.31 15.24 20.08
N LEU A 32 4.53 15.85 19.19
CA LEU A 32 3.77 15.15 18.17
C LEU A 32 4.66 14.46 17.12
N ASN A 33 5.92 14.86 16.96
CA ASN A 33 6.85 14.11 16.11
C ASN A 33 7.31 12.82 16.80
N GLY A 34 7.67 12.84 18.08
CA GLY A 34 8.30 11.70 18.77
C GLY A 34 7.38 10.58 19.26
N LEU A 35 6.05 10.79 19.38
CA LEU A 35 5.14 9.68 19.77
C LEU A 35 5.24 8.48 18.79
N PRO A 36 5.11 7.23 19.24
CA PRO A 36 5.16 6.06 18.35
C PRO A 36 3.88 5.90 17.50
N GLN A 37 3.94 5.03 16.49
CA GLN A 37 2.88 4.81 15.49
C GLN A 37 1.45 4.53 16.05
N PRO A 38 1.24 3.89 17.22
CA PRO A 38 -0.11 3.75 17.79
C PRO A 38 -0.83 5.09 18.03
N TYR A 39 -0.08 6.15 18.35
CA TYR A 39 -0.61 7.51 18.55
C TYR A 39 -0.77 8.30 17.24
N GLN A 40 -0.69 7.66 16.05
CA GLN A 40 -0.84 8.37 14.78
C GLN A 40 -2.26 8.95 14.60
N SER A 41 -3.27 8.35 15.26
CA SER A 41 -4.61 8.93 15.48
C SER A 41 -4.50 10.31 16.11
N PHE A 42 -3.91 10.36 17.30
CA PHE A 42 -3.71 11.52 18.14
C PHE A 42 -2.88 12.61 17.43
N LYS A 43 -1.73 12.23 16.85
CA LYS A 43 -0.89 13.14 16.05
C LYS A 43 -1.66 13.84 14.94
N SER A 44 -2.52 13.09 14.25
CA SER A 44 -3.32 13.63 13.15
C SER A 44 -4.39 14.58 13.70
N ALA A 45 -5.09 14.19 14.76
CA ALA A 45 -6.13 15.00 15.39
C ALA A 45 -5.60 16.37 15.87
N ILE A 46 -4.51 16.38 16.65
CA ILE A 46 -3.93 17.64 17.16
C ILE A 46 -3.41 18.53 16.01
N ARG A 47 -2.77 17.95 14.98
CA ARG A 47 -2.33 18.71 13.77
C ARG A 47 -3.47 19.22 12.89
N THR A 48 -4.70 18.79 13.14
CA THR A 48 -5.91 19.29 12.46
C THR A 48 -6.79 20.14 13.38
N TYR A 49 -6.35 20.43 14.60
CA TYR A 49 -7.14 21.20 15.55
C TYR A 49 -7.21 22.67 15.12
N PRO A 50 -8.39 23.33 15.15
CA PRO A 50 -8.59 24.64 14.52
C PRO A 50 -8.10 25.84 15.36
N LEU A 51 -7.52 25.59 16.53
CA LEU A 51 -7.00 26.58 17.47
C LEU A 51 -5.64 26.10 18.00
N PRO A 52 -4.69 26.99 18.30
CA PRO A 52 -3.46 26.59 18.99
C PRO A 52 -3.78 26.11 20.40
N LEU A 53 -3.51 24.83 20.65
CA LEU A 53 -3.64 24.20 21.97
C LEU A 53 -2.43 24.56 22.83
N SER A 54 -2.61 24.75 24.14
CA SER A 54 -1.47 24.93 25.04
C SER A 54 -0.81 23.60 25.42
N LEU A 55 0.45 23.65 25.85
CA LEU A 55 1.21 22.51 26.37
C LEU A 55 0.46 21.77 27.48
N ASP A 56 -0.12 22.52 28.42
CA ASP A 56 -0.88 21.99 29.56
C ASP A 56 -2.19 21.30 29.16
N GLN A 57 -2.76 21.64 27.99
CA GLN A 57 -3.94 20.96 27.44
C GLN A 57 -3.58 19.65 26.73
N ILE A 58 -2.39 19.57 26.11
CA ILE A 58 -1.94 18.38 25.37
C ILE A 58 -1.46 17.27 26.32
N TYR A 59 -0.85 17.61 27.45
CA TYR A 59 -0.42 16.68 28.50
C TYR A 59 -1.52 15.66 28.94
N PRO A 60 -2.70 16.10 29.44
CA PRO A 60 -3.75 15.18 29.89
C PRO A 60 -4.42 14.42 28.72
N LEU A 61 -4.54 15.06 27.56
CA LEU A 61 -5.04 14.40 26.35
C LEU A 61 -4.14 13.22 25.94
N LEU A 62 -2.81 13.37 26.01
CA LEU A 62 -1.87 12.29 25.73
C LEU A 62 -1.94 11.12 26.72
N LEU A 63 -2.09 11.43 28.00
CA LEU A 63 -2.26 10.42 29.04
C LEU A 63 -3.57 9.63 28.86
N SER A 64 -4.66 10.29 28.44
CA SER A 64 -5.91 9.59 28.12
C SER A 64 -5.80 8.63 26.93
N GLU A 65 -5.02 8.98 25.90
CA GLU A 65 -4.82 8.10 24.73
C GLU A 65 -3.94 6.88 25.08
N GLU A 66 -2.96 7.02 25.99
CA GLU A 66 -2.19 5.88 26.50
C GLU A 66 -3.10 4.86 27.21
N ILE A 67 -4.02 5.34 28.05
CA ILE A 67 -5.00 4.49 28.75
C ILE A 67 -5.95 3.82 27.75
N ASN A 68 -6.42 4.55 26.72
CA ASN A 68 -7.24 3.97 25.65
C ASN A 68 -6.52 2.82 24.93
N LEU A 69 -5.28 3.07 24.48
CA LEU A 69 -4.44 2.10 23.76
C LEU A 69 -4.13 0.86 24.60
N ALA A 70 -3.81 1.04 25.89
CA ALA A 70 -3.61 -0.07 26.83
C ALA A 70 -4.90 -0.89 27.01
N SER A 71 -6.06 -0.23 27.14
CA SER A 71 -7.35 -0.92 27.26
C SER A 71 -7.69 -1.74 26.01
N ASP A 72 -7.32 -1.26 24.82
CA ASP A 72 -7.67 -1.93 23.56
C ASP A 72 -6.72 -3.08 23.21
N ALA A 73 -5.45 -3.01 23.66
CA ALA A 73 -4.53 -4.15 23.63
C ALA A 73 -5.04 -5.33 24.48
N ALA A 74 -5.73 -5.06 25.60
CA ALA A 74 -6.27 -6.10 26.49
C ALA A 74 -7.50 -6.85 25.93
N LYS A 75 -8.20 -6.30 24.92
CA LYS A 75 -9.51 -6.81 24.45
C LYS A 75 -9.44 -7.96 23.43
N PHE A 76 -8.26 -8.44 23.05
CA PHE A 76 -8.08 -9.45 21.98
C PHE A 76 -7.10 -10.59 22.32
N PRO A 77 -7.52 -11.61 23.10
CA PRO A 77 -6.81 -12.89 23.13
C PRO A 77 -6.95 -13.61 21.78
N ALA A 78 -5.82 -14.02 21.18
CA ALA A 78 -5.79 -14.50 19.80
C ALA A 78 -5.80 -16.03 19.69
N THR A 79 -6.98 -16.61 19.42
CA THR A 79 -7.15 -18.04 19.05
C THR A 79 -8.08 -18.19 17.85
N VAL A 80 -7.56 -18.62 16.69
CA VAL A 80 -8.33 -19.01 15.51
C VAL A 80 -7.64 -20.19 14.84
N ASP A 81 -8.33 -21.33 14.76
CA ASP A 81 -7.83 -22.54 14.08
C ASP A 81 -7.96 -22.46 12.55
N PRO A 82 -7.06 -23.10 11.78
CA PRO A 82 -6.97 -22.92 10.32
C PRO A 82 -7.91 -23.82 9.49
N ASN A 83 -8.86 -24.54 10.10
CA ASN A 83 -9.55 -25.67 9.47
C ASN A 83 -11.10 -25.61 9.45
N VAL A 84 -11.71 -24.43 9.54
CA VAL A 84 -13.17 -24.27 9.35
C VAL A 84 -13.48 -23.32 8.19
N ALA A 85 -13.57 -23.89 6.99
CA ALA A 85 -14.24 -23.30 5.84
C ALA A 85 -15.30 -24.27 5.31
N LEU A 86 -16.39 -23.74 4.75
CA LEU A 86 -17.54 -24.49 4.20
C LEU A 86 -18.41 -25.25 5.22
N PHE A 87 -19.31 -24.54 5.88
CA PHE A 87 -20.74 -24.91 5.83
C PHE A 87 -21.64 -23.67 5.95
N THR A 88 -22.68 -23.60 5.11
CA THR A 88 -23.61 -22.46 5.00
C THR A 88 -24.98 -22.81 5.59
N SER A 89 -25.21 -22.45 6.84
CA SER A 89 -26.49 -22.70 7.54
C SER A 89 -27.41 -21.48 7.50
N ARG A 90 -28.46 -21.52 6.67
CA ARG A 90 -29.49 -20.46 6.57
C ARG A 90 -30.43 -20.47 7.79
N GLY A 91 -30.20 -19.59 8.76
CA GLY A 91 -31.15 -19.33 9.85
C GLY A 91 -32.22 -18.29 9.47
N ARG A 92 -33.41 -18.72 9.02
CA ARG A 92 -34.61 -17.86 8.97
C ARG A 92 -35.50 -18.17 10.18
N GLY A 93 -35.70 -17.18 11.05
CA GLY A 93 -36.65 -17.27 12.16
C GLY A 93 -38.11 -17.36 11.69
N ARG A 94 -38.95 -18.07 12.44
CA ARG A 94 -40.39 -18.20 12.17
C ARG A 94 -41.17 -17.01 12.76
N ARG A 95 -42.15 -16.51 12.01
CA ARG A 95 -43.46 -16.06 12.54
C ARG A 95 -44.56 -16.67 11.66
N ALA A 96 -45.75 -16.89 12.22
CA ALA A 96 -46.74 -17.83 11.68
C ALA A 96 -48.06 -17.18 11.24
N ARG A 97 -48.71 -17.78 10.23
CA ARG A 97 -50.17 -17.98 10.04
C ARG A 97 -50.43 -18.60 8.64
N GLY A 98 -51.56 -19.30 8.47
CA GLY A 98 -52.07 -19.76 7.15
C GLY A 98 -51.92 -21.27 6.84
N LYS A 99 -52.99 -21.87 6.30
CA LYS A 99 -53.19 -23.29 5.89
C LYS A 99 -54.35 -23.30 4.83
N PRO A 100 -54.63 -24.35 4.02
CA PRO A 100 -53.84 -25.54 3.60
C PRO A 100 -53.19 -25.36 2.19
N THR A 101 -53.38 -26.03 1.03
CA THR A 101 -54.26 -27.14 0.54
C THR A 101 -53.75 -27.83 -0.76
N TYR A 102 -53.92 -29.17 -0.82
CA TYR A 102 -54.13 -30.11 -1.95
C TYR A 102 -53.18 -30.35 -3.17
N ASN A 103 -53.07 -31.67 -3.46
CA ASN A 103 -52.88 -32.42 -4.74
C ASN A 103 -51.50 -32.61 -5.43
N SER A 104 -50.81 -33.69 -4.99
CA SER A 104 -50.67 -35.00 -5.70
C SER A 104 -50.11 -35.13 -7.14
N ALA A 105 -48.98 -35.85 -7.27
CA ALA A 105 -48.58 -36.87 -8.28
C ALA A 105 -47.04 -37.07 -8.21
N ASN A 106 -46.46 -38.27 -8.01
CA ASN A 106 -46.13 -39.31 -9.01
C ASN A 106 -45.50 -38.74 -10.32
N THR A 107 -44.37 -39.23 -10.85
CA THR A 107 -43.89 -40.63 -10.88
C THR A 107 -42.39 -40.80 -10.52
N ASN A 108 -41.67 -41.76 -11.13
CA ASN A 108 -40.62 -42.58 -10.48
C ASN A 108 -39.37 -42.76 -11.36
N ARG A 109 -38.18 -42.92 -10.72
CA ARG A 109 -36.90 -43.44 -11.30
C ARG A 109 -36.21 -42.58 -12.39
N ASN A 110 -34.89 -42.59 -12.58
CA ASN A 110 -33.76 -43.27 -11.92
C ASN A 110 -32.53 -42.34 -11.90
N ASN A 111 -31.67 -42.40 -10.86
CA ASN A 111 -30.29 -41.90 -10.93
C ASN A 111 -29.43 -42.60 -9.85
N PRO A 112 -28.29 -43.23 -10.18
CA PRO A 112 -27.48 -43.98 -9.21
C PRO A 112 -26.56 -43.10 -8.34
N ASN A 113 -25.99 -43.71 -7.29
CA ASN A 113 -24.85 -43.21 -6.51
C ASN A 113 -25.01 -41.92 -5.70
N ALA A 114 -26.06 -41.86 -4.86
CA ALA A 114 -26.00 -41.15 -3.58
C ALA A 114 -25.90 -42.16 -2.43
N SER A 115 -24.76 -42.24 -1.73
CA SER A 115 -24.54 -43.23 -0.67
C SER A 115 -25.26 -42.84 0.63
N THR A 116 -26.57 -43.09 0.68
CA THR A 116 -27.39 -42.87 1.88
C THR A 116 -26.94 -43.75 3.03
N LEU A 117 -26.97 -43.20 4.25
CA LEU A 117 -26.70 -43.90 5.50
C LEU A 117 -28.04 -44.39 6.07
N CYS A 118 -28.15 -45.69 6.36
CA CYS A 118 -29.35 -46.24 6.96
C CYS A 118 -29.51 -45.76 8.40
N GLN A 119 -30.66 -45.19 8.76
CA GLN A 119 -30.91 -44.65 10.11
C GLN A 119 -31.12 -45.75 11.18
N ILE A 120 -31.33 -47.01 10.77
CA ILE A 120 -31.58 -48.14 11.69
C ILE A 120 -30.26 -48.86 12.03
N CYS A 121 -29.42 -49.18 11.04
CA CYS A 121 -28.18 -49.95 11.23
C CYS A 121 -26.89 -49.17 10.93
N SER A 122 -26.98 -47.88 10.61
CA SER A 122 -25.85 -46.98 10.30
C SER A 122 -24.93 -47.41 9.15
N LYS A 123 -25.25 -48.47 8.39
CA LYS A 123 -24.51 -48.90 7.20
C LYS A 123 -24.89 -48.04 5.99
N LYS A 124 -23.94 -47.84 5.05
CA LYS A 124 -24.18 -47.13 3.79
C LYS A 124 -24.83 -48.04 2.74
N GLY A 125 -25.58 -47.46 1.80
CA GLY A 125 -26.05 -48.12 0.58
C GLY A 125 -27.51 -48.58 0.57
N HIS A 126 -28.26 -48.36 1.66
CA HIS A 126 -29.71 -48.57 1.70
C HIS A 126 -30.38 -47.57 2.65
N SER A 127 -31.70 -47.39 2.54
CA SER A 127 -32.47 -46.48 3.38
C SER A 127 -33.03 -47.20 4.62
N ALA A 128 -33.53 -46.44 5.60
CA ALA A 128 -34.22 -47.02 6.76
C ALA A 128 -35.43 -47.90 6.37
N GLN A 129 -36.09 -47.62 5.25
CA GLN A 129 -37.24 -48.40 4.78
C GLN A 129 -36.86 -49.77 4.22
N SER A 130 -35.64 -49.92 3.68
CA SER A 130 -35.10 -51.15 3.09
C SER A 130 -33.98 -51.80 3.94
N CYS A 131 -34.00 -51.57 5.26
CA CYS A 131 -33.06 -52.20 6.18
C CYS A 131 -33.53 -53.60 6.60
N TRP A 132 -32.64 -54.60 6.56
CA TRP A 132 -32.93 -55.96 7.06
C TRP A 132 -33.32 -56.00 8.54
N HIS A 133 -32.84 -55.07 9.37
CA HIS A 133 -33.19 -54.97 10.80
C HIS A 133 -34.45 -54.14 11.07
N ARG A 134 -35.23 -53.74 10.05
CA ARG A 134 -36.38 -52.83 10.21
C ARG A 134 -37.53 -53.40 11.08
N LEU A 135 -37.67 -54.73 11.13
CA LEU A 135 -38.71 -55.44 11.88
C LEU A 135 -38.16 -56.15 13.13
N ASP A 136 -36.86 -55.98 13.41
CA ASP A 136 -36.19 -56.57 14.57
C ASP A 136 -36.21 -55.58 15.74
N LEU A 137 -37.15 -55.79 16.67
CA LEU A 137 -37.32 -54.94 17.85
C LEU A 137 -36.19 -55.08 18.89
N GLN A 138 -35.30 -56.07 18.75
CA GLN A 138 -34.16 -56.25 19.66
C GLN A 138 -32.85 -55.69 19.09
N TYR A 139 -32.81 -55.35 17.80
CA TYR A 139 -31.62 -54.82 17.14
C TYR A 139 -31.19 -53.45 17.68
N LYS A 140 -30.04 -53.42 18.37
CA LYS A 140 -29.35 -52.18 18.77
C LYS A 140 -28.14 -51.93 17.85
N PRO A 141 -28.03 -50.77 17.18
CA PRO A 141 -26.84 -50.43 16.40
C PRO A 141 -25.63 -50.21 17.33
N THR A 142 -24.47 -50.76 16.95
CA THR A 142 -23.22 -50.69 17.72
C THR A 142 -22.52 -49.33 17.57
N ILE A 143 -23.13 -48.29 18.16
CA ILE A 143 -22.55 -46.95 18.26
C ILE A 143 -21.33 -47.00 19.20
N LYS A 144 -20.14 -46.67 18.70
CA LYS A 144 -18.89 -46.56 19.50
C LYS A 144 -18.81 -45.29 20.36
N ASN A 145 -19.90 -44.93 21.04
CA ASN A 145 -19.93 -43.92 22.09
C ASN A 145 -20.40 -44.60 23.38
N THR A 146 -19.49 -45.26 24.09
CA THR A 146 -19.73 -45.79 25.43
C THR A 146 -19.63 -44.65 26.45
N ASN A 147 -20.77 -44.18 26.96
CA ASN A 147 -20.77 -43.37 28.17
C ASN A 147 -20.32 -44.25 29.34
N THR A 148 -19.06 -44.14 29.75
CA THR A 148 -18.47 -44.97 30.81
C THR A 148 -18.88 -44.47 32.19
N ALA A 149 -19.93 -45.07 32.74
CA ALA A 149 -19.99 -45.24 34.20
C ALA A 149 -18.79 -46.09 34.66
N LEU A 150 -18.33 -45.88 35.90
CA LEU A 150 -17.14 -46.55 36.46
C LEU A 150 -17.41 -48.02 36.81
N LEU A 151 -17.49 -48.87 35.77
CA LEU A 151 -17.59 -50.32 35.87
C LEU A 151 -16.21 -50.99 35.82
N ALA A 152 -15.90 -51.79 36.83
CA ALA A 152 -14.69 -52.62 36.87
C ALA A 152 -14.69 -53.61 35.69
N SER A 153 -13.70 -53.46 34.80
CA SER A 153 -13.52 -54.28 33.60
C SER A 153 -12.02 -54.37 33.29
N SER A 154 -11.51 -55.57 33.04
CA SER A 154 -10.13 -55.98 33.35
C SER A 154 -8.97 -55.36 32.55
N ASP A 155 -9.25 -54.50 31.58
CA ASP A 155 -8.22 -53.96 30.66
C ASP A 155 -8.21 -52.43 30.59
N THR A 156 -7.18 -51.80 31.19
CA THR A 156 -6.38 -50.65 30.68
C THR A 156 -5.34 -50.23 31.73
N THR A 157 -4.12 -49.89 31.30
CA THR A 157 -3.01 -49.47 32.18
C THR A 157 -2.82 -47.94 32.24
N GLU A 158 -3.83 -47.20 32.72
CA GLU A 158 -3.72 -45.74 32.90
C GLU A 158 -3.38 -45.33 34.35
N ALA A 159 -2.23 -44.66 34.53
CA ALA A 159 -1.76 -44.16 35.82
C ALA A 159 -2.38 -42.81 36.26
N ASN A 160 -3.49 -42.40 35.63
CA ASN A 160 -4.13 -41.10 35.89
C ASN A 160 -4.87 -41.11 37.24
N TRP A 161 -4.88 -39.95 37.91
CA TRP A 161 -5.68 -39.70 39.11
C TRP A 161 -6.94 -38.91 38.74
N PHE A 162 -8.09 -39.23 39.34
CA PHE A 162 -9.38 -38.58 39.08
C PHE A 162 -9.96 -38.03 40.37
N LEU A 163 -10.52 -36.82 40.33
CA LEU A 163 -11.24 -36.23 41.46
C LEU A 163 -12.65 -36.84 41.55
N ASP A 164 -12.99 -37.37 42.71
CA ASP A 164 -14.32 -37.94 43.00
C ASP A 164 -14.88 -37.39 44.32
N SER A 165 -16.19 -37.10 44.32
CA SER A 165 -16.95 -36.68 45.49
C SER A 165 -17.64 -37.85 46.20
N GLY A 166 -17.79 -39.01 45.53
CA GLY A 166 -18.32 -40.24 46.13
C GLY A 166 -17.29 -41.01 46.96
N ALA A 167 -16.02 -40.98 46.58
CA ALA A 167 -14.93 -41.63 47.31
C ALA A 167 -14.76 -41.06 48.73
N SER A 168 -14.79 -41.94 49.74
CA SER A 168 -14.57 -41.61 51.15
C SER A 168 -13.09 -41.47 51.54
N SER A 169 -12.19 -42.07 50.76
CA SER A 169 -10.73 -42.06 50.96
C SER A 169 -9.98 -42.07 49.62
N HIS A 170 -8.68 -41.78 49.62
CA HIS A 170 -7.85 -41.91 48.42
C HIS A 170 -7.57 -43.38 48.08
N LEU A 171 -7.74 -43.77 46.81
CA LEU A 171 -7.60 -45.15 46.32
C LEU A 171 -6.60 -45.22 45.16
N THR A 172 -5.70 -46.20 45.17
CA THR A 172 -4.71 -46.42 44.10
C THR A 172 -4.49 -47.89 43.76
N ASN A 173 -4.09 -48.16 42.53
CA ASN A 173 -3.74 -49.49 42.02
C ASN A 173 -2.24 -49.76 41.88
N SER A 174 -1.38 -48.75 42.09
CA SER A 174 0.08 -48.93 42.16
C SER A 174 0.62 -48.54 43.54
N LEU A 175 1.57 -49.34 44.04
CA LEU A 175 2.34 -49.02 45.24
C LEU A 175 3.26 -47.80 45.06
N ASP A 176 3.64 -47.44 43.82
CA ASP A 176 4.57 -46.33 43.52
C ASP A 176 4.05 -44.97 44.02
N ASN A 177 2.73 -44.86 44.23
CA ASN A 177 2.07 -43.66 44.74
C ASN A 177 2.19 -43.48 46.28
N LEU A 178 2.64 -44.51 47.01
CA LEU A 178 2.76 -44.48 48.47
C LEU A 178 4.21 -44.25 48.89
N SER A 179 4.48 -43.21 49.67
CA SER A 179 5.84 -42.88 50.14
C SER A 179 6.29 -43.74 51.32
N MET A 180 5.34 -44.37 52.02
CA MET A 180 5.57 -45.39 53.06
C MET A 180 4.41 -46.39 53.02
N SER A 181 4.53 -47.45 52.22
CA SER A 181 3.56 -48.55 52.24
C SER A 181 3.72 -49.40 53.50
N LYS A 182 2.60 -49.71 54.16
CA LYS A 182 2.50 -50.77 55.17
C LYS A 182 1.43 -51.78 54.72
N PRO A 183 1.60 -53.09 54.95
CA PRO A 183 0.53 -54.04 54.76
C PRO A 183 -0.65 -53.64 55.64
N TYR A 184 -1.86 -53.66 55.08
CA TYR A 184 -3.05 -53.27 55.83
C TYR A 184 -3.50 -54.46 56.69
N LEU A 185 -3.59 -54.24 58.01
CA LEU A 185 -3.88 -55.27 59.03
C LEU A 185 -5.29 -55.13 59.63
N GLY A 186 -6.13 -54.25 59.10
CA GLY A 186 -7.52 -54.12 59.51
C GLY A 186 -8.45 -55.04 58.71
N SER A 187 -9.72 -55.06 59.10
CA SER A 187 -10.77 -55.87 58.47
C SER A 187 -11.60 -55.10 57.43
N ASP A 188 -11.29 -53.82 57.16
CA ASP A 188 -12.14 -52.96 56.34
C ASP A 188 -11.96 -53.25 54.85
N ASN A 189 -13.08 -53.43 54.14
CA ASN A 189 -13.12 -53.54 52.69
C ASN A 189 -13.73 -52.28 52.08
N VAL A 190 -13.29 -51.90 50.88
CA VAL A 190 -13.79 -50.77 50.11
C VAL A 190 -15.01 -51.23 49.29
N THR A 191 -16.21 -50.78 49.67
CA THR A 191 -17.43 -51.02 48.89
C THR A 191 -17.46 -50.14 47.65
N ILE A 192 -17.64 -50.75 46.49
CA ILE A 192 -17.77 -50.08 45.18
C ILE A 192 -19.26 -49.86 44.86
N GLY A 193 -19.56 -48.90 43.98
CA GLY A 193 -20.93 -48.50 43.62
C GLY A 193 -21.77 -49.57 42.88
N ASP A 194 -21.23 -50.75 42.64
CA ASP A 194 -21.95 -51.95 42.17
C ASP A 194 -22.43 -52.85 43.33
N GLY A 195 -22.06 -52.52 44.57
CA GLY A 195 -22.37 -53.28 45.78
C GLY A 195 -21.28 -54.30 46.19
N ASN A 196 -20.22 -54.48 45.39
CA ASN A 196 -19.14 -55.41 45.72
C ASN A 196 -18.11 -54.78 46.66
N SER A 197 -17.52 -55.57 47.55
CA SER A 197 -16.47 -55.13 48.48
C SER A 197 -15.07 -55.60 48.03
N VAL A 198 -14.13 -54.68 47.88
CA VAL A 198 -12.73 -54.95 47.50
C VAL A 198 -11.80 -54.82 48.70
N SER A 199 -10.90 -55.78 48.89
CA SER A 199 -9.94 -55.78 49.99
C SER A 199 -8.78 -54.80 49.79
N ILE A 200 -8.37 -54.16 50.89
CA ILE A 200 -7.22 -53.25 50.96
C ILE A 200 -5.96 -54.08 51.18
N ALA A 201 -4.98 -53.98 50.29
CA ALA A 201 -3.71 -54.71 50.43
C ALA A 201 -2.67 -53.92 51.25
N HIS A 202 -2.57 -52.61 51.02
CA HIS A 202 -1.63 -51.73 51.73
C HIS A 202 -2.28 -50.39 52.06
N ALA A 203 -1.77 -49.73 53.10
CA ALA A 203 -2.12 -48.37 53.46
C ALA A 203 -0.86 -47.53 53.67
N GLY A 204 -0.95 -46.21 53.43
CA GLY A 204 0.17 -45.30 53.64
C GLY A 204 -0.11 -43.88 53.15
N ALA A 205 0.82 -42.96 53.41
CA ALA A 205 0.73 -41.59 52.94
C ALA A 205 1.35 -41.43 51.54
N GLY A 206 0.90 -40.43 50.79
CA GLY A 206 1.48 -40.04 49.49
C GLY A 206 1.57 -38.52 49.31
N ILE A 207 2.14 -38.10 48.18
CA ILE A 207 2.31 -36.69 47.83
C ILE A 207 1.91 -36.48 46.38
N LEU A 208 0.96 -35.58 46.13
CA LEU A 208 0.57 -35.15 44.79
C LEU A 208 1.39 -33.91 44.37
N PRO A 209 2.27 -34.01 43.36
CA PRO A 209 3.12 -32.90 42.95
C PRO A 209 2.36 -31.90 42.06
N THR A 210 2.04 -30.71 42.58
CA THR A 210 1.59 -29.57 41.76
C THR A 210 2.75 -28.62 41.42
N PRO A 211 2.59 -27.70 40.45
CA PRO A 211 3.67 -26.78 40.04
C PRO A 211 4.14 -25.80 41.13
N SER A 212 3.30 -25.50 42.12
CA SER A 212 3.58 -24.50 43.17
C SER A 212 3.71 -25.10 44.59
N ARG A 213 2.85 -26.05 44.96
CA ARG A 213 2.80 -26.63 46.32
C ARG A 213 2.66 -28.15 46.25
N LYS A 214 3.49 -28.87 47.01
CA LYS A 214 3.30 -30.32 47.20
C LYS A 214 2.08 -30.55 48.08
N LEU A 215 1.05 -31.22 47.57
CA LEU A 215 -0.14 -31.58 48.33
C LEU A 215 0.09 -32.92 49.02
N ARG A 216 -0.27 -33.02 50.30
CA ARG A 216 -0.17 -34.25 51.10
C ARG A 216 -1.46 -35.06 50.96
N LEU A 217 -1.32 -36.38 50.90
CA LEU A 217 -2.41 -37.35 50.97
C LEU A 217 -2.17 -38.19 52.23
N SER A 218 -2.98 -38.00 53.27
CA SER A 218 -2.74 -38.53 54.63
C SER A 218 -2.94 -40.05 54.72
N GLN A 219 -3.96 -40.58 54.04
CA GLN A 219 -4.24 -42.00 53.90
C GLN A 219 -4.58 -42.31 52.45
N ILE A 220 -3.79 -43.16 51.81
CA ILE A 220 -4.09 -43.80 50.52
C ILE A 220 -4.21 -45.30 50.78
N PHE A 221 -5.29 -45.89 50.30
CA PHE A 221 -5.48 -47.34 50.29
C PHE A 221 -5.11 -47.92 48.92
N HIS A 222 -4.32 -48.99 48.94
CA HIS A 222 -3.90 -49.73 47.76
C HIS A 222 -4.83 -50.91 47.52
N THR A 223 -5.55 -50.88 46.39
CA THR A 223 -6.52 -51.89 45.94
C THR A 223 -6.15 -52.31 44.52
N PRO A 224 -5.39 -53.42 44.32
CA PRO A 224 -4.78 -53.74 43.02
C PRO A 224 -5.78 -54.13 41.92
N THR A 225 -7.04 -54.42 42.27
CA THR A 225 -8.13 -54.72 41.33
C THR A 225 -8.78 -53.48 40.72
N LEU A 226 -8.38 -52.27 41.14
CA LEU A 226 -9.09 -51.03 40.83
C LEU A 226 -8.53 -50.35 39.57
N LYS A 227 -9.40 -49.88 38.67
CA LYS A 227 -9.01 -49.49 37.29
C LYS A 227 -8.36 -48.10 37.15
N TYR A 228 -8.74 -47.14 37.98
CA TYR A 228 -8.31 -45.74 37.90
C TYR A 228 -8.03 -45.20 39.31
N ASN A 229 -6.98 -44.39 39.50
CA ASN A 229 -6.67 -43.87 40.83
C ASN A 229 -7.67 -42.77 41.23
N LEU A 230 -8.26 -42.84 42.42
CA LEU A 230 -9.32 -41.93 42.87
C LEU A 230 -8.85 -41.04 44.02
N LEU A 231 -9.06 -39.73 43.88
CA LEU A 231 -8.84 -38.74 44.92
C LEU A 231 -10.17 -38.34 45.56
N SER A 232 -10.39 -38.70 46.83
CA SER A 232 -11.50 -38.15 47.60
C SER A 232 -11.35 -36.64 47.73
N ILE A 233 -12.30 -35.89 47.18
CA ILE A 233 -12.40 -34.43 47.36
C ILE A 233 -12.52 -34.07 48.85
N SER A 234 -13.26 -34.88 49.61
CA SER A 234 -13.53 -34.62 51.04
C SER A 234 -12.31 -34.75 51.94
N GLN A 235 -11.33 -35.60 51.55
CA GLN A 235 -10.07 -35.76 52.26
C GLN A 235 -8.99 -34.80 51.74
N LEU A 236 -8.90 -34.62 50.41
CA LEU A 236 -7.90 -33.72 49.78
C LEU A 236 -7.98 -32.28 50.31
N THR A 237 -9.21 -31.79 50.50
CA THR A 237 -9.50 -30.43 50.99
C THR A 237 -9.12 -30.26 52.47
N LYS A 238 -9.46 -31.24 53.32
CA LYS A 238 -9.10 -31.28 54.74
C LYS A 238 -7.59 -31.37 54.97
N ASP A 239 -6.91 -32.24 54.23
CA ASP A 239 -5.47 -32.52 54.39
C ASP A 239 -4.56 -31.33 54.05
N ASN A 240 -5.06 -30.37 53.26
CA ASN A 240 -4.23 -29.33 52.64
C ASN A 240 -4.70 -27.89 52.86
N PHE A 241 -5.91 -27.66 53.39
CA PHE A 241 -6.59 -26.35 53.43
C PHE A 241 -6.72 -25.71 52.03
N ILE A 242 -7.36 -26.45 51.11
CA ILE A 242 -7.61 -26.00 49.73
C ILE A 242 -9.10 -25.99 49.40
N SER A 243 -9.51 -25.10 48.49
CA SER A 243 -10.84 -25.09 47.88
C SER A 243 -10.78 -25.65 46.46
N ILE A 244 -11.89 -26.23 46.00
CA ILE A 244 -12.03 -26.81 44.65
C ILE A 244 -13.26 -26.22 43.98
N ASN A 245 -13.05 -25.54 42.84
CA ASN A 245 -14.12 -25.01 42.01
C ASN A 245 -14.21 -25.82 40.72
N PHE A 246 -15.43 -26.16 40.31
CA PHE A 246 -15.73 -26.89 39.08
C PHE A 246 -16.46 -25.97 38.09
N ASP A 247 -15.93 -25.90 36.86
CA ASP A 247 -16.43 -25.09 35.76
C ASP A 247 -16.82 -26.02 34.58
N PRO A 248 -17.65 -25.58 33.62
CA PRO A 248 -17.99 -26.37 32.42
C PRO A 248 -16.80 -26.79 31.54
N SER A 249 -15.60 -26.25 31.79
CA SER A 249 -14.34 -26.58 31.10
C SER A 249 -13.38 -27.45 31.94
N GLY A 250 -13.60 -27.64 33.24
CA GLY A 250 -12.66 -28.34 34.11
C GLY A 250 -12.78 -28.00 35.59
N PHE A 251 -11.68 -28.12 36.32
CA PHE A 251 -11.59 -27.81 37.75
C PHE A 251 -10.38 -26.94 38.07
N THR A 252 -10.48 -26.17 39.16
CA THR A 252 -9.35 -25.43 39.76
C THR A 252 -9.22 -25.76 41.24
N LEU A 253 -8.00 -26.07 41.68
CA LEU A 253 -7.61 -26.13 43.09
C LEU A 253 -7.03 -24.78 43.49
N LYS A 254 -7.49 -24.18 44.58
CA LYS A 254 -6.91 -22.96 45.16
C LYS A 254 -6.47 -23.17 46.59
N ASP A 255 -5.40 -22.49 46.98
CA ASP A 255 -5.04 -22.34 48.39
C ASP A 255 -6.10 -21.48 49.09
N LEU A 256 -6.64 -21.95 50.21
CA LEU A 256 -7.72 -21.24 50.89
C LEU A 256 -7.22 -19.95 51.56
N ALA A 257 -5.94 -19.90 51.94
CA ALA A 257 -5.31 -18.76 52.61
C ALA A 257 -4.81 -17.69 51.62
N THR A 258 -4.18 -18.07 50.50
CA THR A 258 -3.62 -17.10 49.53
C THR A 258 -4.51 -16.85 48.31
N GLN A 259 -5.55 -17.67 48.08
CA GLN A 259 -6.39 -17.69 46.87
C GLN A 259 -5.64 -17.99 45.56
N GLU A 260 -4.35 -18.34 45.62
CA GLU A 260 -3.55 -18.74 44.47
C GLU A 260 -4.01 -20.09 43.91
N ILE A 261 -3.96 -20.23 42.58
CA ILE A 261 -4.33 -21.47 41.88
C ILE A 261 -3.17 -22.45 41.98
N LEU A 262 -3.37 -23.55 42.70
CA LEU A 262 -2.37 -24.60 42.90
C LEU A 262 -2.34 -25.62 41.76
N LEU A 263 -3.49 -25.85 41.12
CA LEU A 263 -3.65 -26.77 39.99
C LEU A 263 -4.90 -26.40 39.18
N GLN A 264 -4.86 -26.63 37.87
CA GLN A 264 -6.03 -26.58 37.00
C GLN A 264 -5.99 -27.81 36.07
N GLY A 265 -7.13 -28.46 35.86
CA GLY A 265 -7.25 -29.62 34.98
C GLY A 265 -8.54 -29.59 34.15
N PRO A 266 -8.52 -30.10 32.91
CA PRO A 266 -9.70 -30.10 32.03
C PRO A 266 -10.71 -31.17 32.44
N SER A 267 -11.99 -30.92 32.16
CA SER A 267 -13.01 -31.98 32.14
C SER A 267 -12.91 -32.74 30.81
N LYS A 268 -12.95 -34.08 30.87
CA LYS A 268 -13.01 -34.95 29.69
C LYS A 268 -14.07 -36.01 29.90
N ASP A 269 -15.02 -36.11 28.97
CA ASP A 269 -16.06 -37.15 28.95
C ASP A 269 -16.86 -37.27 30.28
N GLY A 270 -16.95 -36.15 31.03
CA GLY A 270 -17.63 -36.05 32.33
C GLY A 270 -16.73 -36.24 33.56
N LEU A 271 -15.45 -36.60 33.37
CA LEU A 271 -14.49 -36.89 34.44
C LEU A 271 -13.42 -35.79 34.60
N TYR A 272 -12.98 -35.58 35.84
CA TYR A 272 -12.00 -34.55 36.22
C TYR A 272 -10.63 -35.20 36.52
N ALA A 273 -9.83 -35.39 35.46
CA ALA A 273 -8.52 -36.01 35.56
C ALA A 273 -7.42 -35.01 35.98
N VAL A 274 -6.62 -35.37 36.99
CA VAL A 274 -5.42 -34.64 37.40
C VAL A 274 -4.27 -34.98 36.43
N PRO A 275 -3.69 -33.98 35.73
CA PRO A 275 -2.55 -34.21 34.84
C PRO A 275 -1.27 -34.43 35.66
N MET A 276 -0.84 -35.68 35.79
CA MET A 276 0.44 -36.02 36.43
C MET A 276 1.63 -35.45 35.61
N PRO A 277 2.65 -34.85 36.26
CA PRO A 277 3.88 -34.48 35.58
C PRO A 277 4.62 -35.74 35.11
N SER A 278 5.11 -35.74 33.87
CA SER A 278 5.82 -36.89 33.31
C SER A 278 7.14 -37.15 34.05
N PRO A 279 7.55 -38.43 34.22
CA PRO A 279 8.72 -38.79 35.02
C PRO A 279 9.98 -38.09 34.49
N SER A 280 10.64 -37.35 35.37
CA SER A 280 11.75 -36.48 35.01
C SER A 280 12.98 -37.26 34.56
N ARG A 281 13.61 -36.81 33.47
CA ARG A 281 14.97 -37.24 33.12
C ARG A 281 15.92 -36.92 34.29
N SER A 282 16.86 -37.83 34.54
CA SER A 282 17.76 -37.82 35.68
C SER A 282 18.48 -36.48 35.90
N HIS A 283 18.64 -36.13 37.17
CA HIS A 283 19.30 -34.89 37.59
C HIS A 283 20.71 -34.80 37.01
N ARG A 284 20.98 -33.70 36.30
CA ARG A 284 22.35 -33.16 36.15
C ARG A 284 22.43 -31.86 36.92
N ALA A 285 23.46 -31.72 37.74
CA ALA A 285 23.78 -30.48 38.43
C ALA A 285 24.22 -29.38 37.45
N LEU A 286 24.34 -28.16 37.97
CA LEU A 286 24.63 -26.90 37.26
C LEU A 286 23.48 -26.41 36.35
N SER A 287 22.81 -25.36 36.82
CA SER A 287 21.75 -24.65 36.14
C SER A 287 22.25 -23.86 34.94
N ALA A 288 21.85 -24.25 33.74
CA ALA A 288 21.82 -23.36 32.57
C ALA A 288 20.43 -22.73 32.48
N GLN A 289 20.35 -21.40 32.62
CA GLN A 289 19.11 -20.62 32.46
C GLN A 289 18.41 -20.95 31.12
N MET A 290 17.09 -20.86 31.08
CA MET A 290 16.37 -20.90 29.80
C MET A 290 16.60 -19.57 29.06
N GLU A 291 17.54 -19.58 28.12
CA GLU A 291 17.79 -18.43 27.24
C GLU A 291 16.50 -18.06 26.48
N THR A 292 16.13 -16.78 26.53
CA THR A 292 14.84 -16.34 25.99
C THR A 292 14.80 -16.51 24.46
N ASN A 293 13.62 -16.78 23.91
CA ASN A 293 13.43 -16.98 22.46
C ASN A 293 13.93 -15.78 21.63
N LYS A 294 13.94 -14.57 22.22
CA LYS A 294 14.47 -13.33 21.63
C LYS A 294 15.97 -13.43 21.34
N ILE A 295 16.77 -13.98 22.28
CA ILE A 295 18.23 -14.12 22.13
C ILE A 295 18.55 -15.07 20.97
N TRP A 296 17.90 -16.24 20.88
CA TRP A 296 18.13 -17.16 19.76
C TRP A 296 17.64 -16.61 18.42
N HIS A 297 16.57 -15.81 18.40
CA HIS A 297 16.12 -15.11 17.18
C HIS A 297 17.15 -14.07 16.72
N GLN A 298 17.81 -13.37 17.64
CA GLN A 298 18.89 -12.42 17.35
C GLN A 298 20.19 -13.12 16.92
N ARG A 299 20.65 -14.16 17.64
CA ARG A 299 21.85 -14.97 17.30
C ARG A 299 21.80 -15.56 15.89
N LEU A 300 20.60 -15.94 15.42
CA LEU A 300 20.38 -16.52 14.09
C LEU A 300 20.18 -15.48 12.97
N GLY A 301 20.34 -14.18 13.24
CA GLY A 301 20.20 -13.13 12.21
C GLY A 301 18.76 -12.85 11.80
N HIS A 302 17.83 -12.90 12.77
CA HIS A 302 16.40 -12.60 12.57
C HIS A 302 15.72 -13.47 11.48
N PRO A 303 15.77 -14.81 11.60
CA PRO A 303 15.20 -15.72 10.61
C PRO A 303 13.66 -15.65 10.58
N HIS A 304 13.06 -15.94 9.44
CA HIS A 304 11.61 -16.06 9.31
C HIS A 304 11.06 -17.21 10.16
N LYS A 305 9.87 -17.06 10.77
CA LYS A 305 9.34 -17.99 11.78
C LYS A 305 9.41 -19.47 11.36
N LYS A 306 8.99 -19.81 10.13
CA LYS A 306 9.07 -21.21 9.62
C LYS A 306 10.47 -21.82 9.67
N VAL A 307 11.53 -21.01 9.47
CA VAL A 307 12.93 -21.46 9.53
C VAL A 307 13.39 -21.62 10.98
N PHE A 308 12.97 -20.71 11.87
CA PHE A 308 13.23 -20.78 13.31
C PHE A 308 12.56 -22.02 13.94
N ASP A 309 11.29 -22.26 13.63
CA ASP A 309 10.52 -23.42 14.10
C ASP A 309 11.14 -24.75 13.59
N PHE A 310 11.65 -24.78 12.35
CA PHE A 310 12.36 -25.93 11.81
C PHE A 310 13.69 -26.20 12.53
N ILE A 311 14.55 -25.18 12.71
CA ILE A 311 15.82 -25.31 13.46
C ILE A 311 15.56 -25.81 14.89
N SER A 312 14.54 -25.26 15.58
CA SER A 312 14.08 -25.71 16.90
C SER A 312 13.69 -27.20 16.90
N SER A 313 12.95 -27.65 15.88
CA SER A 313 12.54 -29.05 15.77
C SER A 313 13.69 -30.02 15.47
N CYS A 314 14.68 -29.61 14.69
CA CYS A 314 15.83 -30.45 14.32
C CYS A 314 16.93 -30.49 15.40
N ASN A 315 16.97 -29.50 16.30
CA ASN A 315 18.05 -29.34 17.29
C ASN A 315 17.49 -29.21 18.72
N PRO A 316 16.86 -30.26 19.28
CA PRO A 316 16.22 -30.20 20.61
C PRO A 316 17.20 -29.90 21.76
N LEU A 317 18.51 -30.05 21.54
CA LEU A 317 19.56 -29.68 22.48
C LEU A 317 19.64 -28.16 22.75
N LEU A 318 19.16 -27.31 21.81
CA LEU A 318 19.24 -25.85 21.92
C LEU A 318 18.14 -25.22 22.81
N LYS A 319 17.21 -26.02 23.35
CA LYS A 319 16.10 -25.58 24.24
C LYS A 319 15.20 -24.46 23.69
N MET A 320 15.22 -24.21 22.37
CA MET A 320 14.43 -23.16 21.71
C MET A 320 12.92 -23.45 21.75
N ASN A 321 12.12 -22.50 22.23
CA ASN A 321 10.66 -22.68 22.38
C ASN A 321 9.86 -22.02 21.24
N LYS A 322 8.71 -22.59 20.86
CA LYS A 322 7.96 -22.28 19.61
C LYS A 322 7.23 -20.92 19.58
N HIS A 323 7.29 -20.16 20.67
CA HIS A 323 6.65 -18.85 20.82
C HIS A 323 7.67 -17.71 20.71
N CYS A 324 8.01 -17.34 19.47
CA CYS A 324 8.73 -16.09 19.22
C CYS A 324 7.75 -14.91 19.20
N ALA A 325 8.04 -13.88 19.99
CA ALA A 325 7.33 -12.59 19.98
C ALA A 325 7.62 -11.81 18.67
N PRO A 326 6.76 -10.85 18.27
CA PRO A 326 7.05 -9.97 17.14
C PRO A 326 8.33 -9.15 17.42
N CYS A 327 9.24 -9.10 16.45
CA CYS A 327 10.52 -8.40 16.57
C CYS A 327 10.51 -7.14 15.71
N GLU A 328 10.66 -5.97 16.35
CA GLU A 328 10.58 -4.65 15.72
C GLU A 328 11.56 -4.48 14.55
N SER A 329 12.83 -4.84 14.73
CA SER A 329 13.86 -4.79 13.67
C SER A 329 13.45 -5.57 12.41
N CYS A 330 12.73 -6.69 12.56
CA CYS A 330 12.24 -7.49 11.44
C CYS A 330 11.15 -6.75 10.67
N SER A 331 10.19 -6.15 11.38
CA SER A 331 9.12 -5.35 10.79
C SER A 331 9.68 -4.15 10.02
N ALA A 332 10.65 -3.44 10.61
CA ALA A 332 11.29 -2.28 10.00
C ALA A 332 12.12 -2.63 8.75
N ALA A 333 12.85 -3.75 8.77
CA ALA A 333 13.82 -4.08 7.72
C ALA A 333 13.30 -5.01 6.60
N LYS A 334 12.28 -5.84 6.86
CA LYS A 334 11.86 -6.94 5.95
C LYS A 334 10.45 -6.78 5.35
N CYS A 335 9.81 -5.63 5.51
CA CYS A 335 8.49 -5.35 4.92
C CYS A 335 8.58 -5.17 3.39
N HIS A 336 7.92 -6.04 2.62
CA HIS A 336 7.94 -6.01 1.15
C HIS A 336 6.62 -6.51 0.51
N LYS A 337 6.46 -6.25 -0.79
CA LYS A 337 5.30 -6.66 -1.62
C LYS A 337 5.43 -8.13 -2.05
N LEU A 338 4.31 -8.85 -2.10
CA LEU A 338 4.25 -10.28 -2.47
C LEU A 338 4.90 -10.58 -3.84
N VAL A 339 5.50 -11.77 -3.94
CA VAL A 339 6.40 -12.20 -5.03
C VAL A 339 5.69 -13.11 -6.04
N PHE A 340 6.14 -13.09 -7.30
CA PHE A 340 5.66 -13.96 -8.39
C PHE A 340 6.17 -15.42 -8.26
N GLN A 341 5.70 -16.30 -9.14
CA GLN A 341 5.98 -17.74 -9.11
C GLN A 341 7.47 -18.08 -9.38
N ASN A 342 7.91 -19.22 -8.85
CA ASN A 342 9.29 -19.70 -8.99
C ASN A 342 9.51 -20.42 -10.33
N SER A 343 10.63 -20.13 -10.99
CA SER A 343 11.20 -20.96 -12.06
C SER A 343 12.16 -22.01 -11.48
N ASN A 344 11.84 -23.30 -11.66
CA ASN A 344 12.68 -24.41 -11.22
C ASN A 344 13.66 -24.84 -12.32
N ASN A 345 14.92 -24.43 -12.19
CA ASN A 345 16.05 -24.94 -12.97
C ASN A 345 17.29 -24.98 -12.06
N ARG A 346 17.52 -26.12 -11.38
CA ARG A 346 18.66 -26.37 -10.49
C ARG A 346 19.66 -27.29 -11.20
N ARG A 347 20.97 -27.04 -11.09
CA ARG A 347 22.02 -28.01 -11.47
C ARG A 347 22.08 -29.19 -10.48
N LYS A 348 22.86 -30.23 -10.79
CA LYS A 348 22.91 -31.48 -10.00
C LYS A 348 24.10 -31.57 -9.05
N ASN A 349 25.21 -30.87 -9.32
CA ASN A 349 26.42 -30.91 -8.50
C ASN A 349 26.85 -29.49 -8.08
N PRO A 350 27.63 -29.32 -6.99
CA PRO A 350 28.30 -28.07 -6.69
C PRO A 350 29.22 -27.61 -7.83
N LEU A 351 29.45 -26.29 -7.94
CA LEU A 351 30.41 -25.64 -8.84
C LEU A 351 30.19 -25.87 -10.36
N ASP A 352 29.11 -26.57 -10.75
CA ASP A 352 28.62 -26.68 -12.13
C ASP A 352 28.29 -25.29 -12.73
N LEU A 353 27.83 -24.35 -11.90
CA LEU A 353 27.51 -22.97 -12.28
C LEU A 353 27.59 -22.04 -11.05
N ILE A 354 28.44 -21.02 -11.13
CA ILE A 354 28.51 -19.91 -10.16
C ILE A 354 27.88 -18.67 -10.79
N HIS A 355 27.03 -17.96 -10.05
CA HIS A 355 26.58 -16.62 -10.41
C HIS A 355 27.41 -15.55 -9.67
N SER A 356 27.73 -14.46 -10.35
CA SER A 356 28.50 -13.33 -9.81
C SER A 356 27.81 -11.99 -10.11
N ASP A 357 27.97 -11.02 -9.21
CA ASP A 357 27.34 -9.70 -9.26
C ASP A 357 28.05 -8.72 -8.29
N VAL A 358 28.02 -7.41 -8.55
CA VAL A 358 28.76 -6.38 -7.81
C VAL A 358 27.84 -5.29 -7.29
N TRP A 359 27.71 -5.19 -5.97
CA TRP A 359 26.88 -4.19 -5.31
C TRP A 359 27.66 -2.92 -4.97
N GLY A 360 27.08 -1.77 -5.30
CA GLY A 360 27.52 -0.45 -4.87
C GLY A 360 27.34 0.62 -5.97
N PRO A 361 27.78 1.88 -5.71
CA PRO A 361 28.50 2.31 -4.52
C PRO A 361 27.62 2.33 -3.27
N ALA A 362 28.21 2.01 -2.12
CA ALA A 362 27.59 2.17 -0.82
C ALA A 362 27.32 3.67 -0.53
N PRO A 363 26.19 4.04 0.11
CA PRO A 363 25.89 5.44 0.45
C PRO A 363 26.77 6.00 1.57
N VAL A 364 27.52 5.13 2.27
CA VAL A 364 28.48 5.49 3.32
C VAL A 364 29.76 4.67 3.09
N ILE A 365 30.90 5.36 3.04
CA ILE A 365 32.22 4.72 2.94
C ILE A 365 32.54 4.06 4.29
N SER A 366 33.04 2.82 4.30
CA SER A 366 33.37 2.16 5.57
C SER A 366 34.62 2.75 6.24
N ASN A 367 34.82 2.44 7.52
CA ASN A 367 36.03 2.78 8.29
C ASN A 367 37.34 2.30 7.65
N GLN A 368 37.29 1.30 6.77
CA GLN A 368 38.43 0.72 6.04
C GLN A 368 38.47 1.16 4.56
N GLY A 369 37.62 2.10 4.16
CA GLY A 369 37.56 2.67 2.81
C GLY A 369 36.80 1.83 1.78
N PHE A 370 36.05 0.81 2.19
CA PHE A 370 35.26 -0.01 1.25
C PHE A 370 34.05 0.77 0.71
N LYS A 371 33.76 0.55 -0.58
CA LYS A 371 32.69 1.22 -1.34
C LYS A 371 31.78 0.25 -2.10
N PHE A 372 32.24 -0.96 -2.37
CA PHE A 372 31.51 -1.99 -3.12
C PHE A 372 31.65 -3.34 -2.42
N TYR A 373 30.87 -4.34 -2.84
CA TYR A 373 31.19 -5.75 -2.58
C TYR A 373 30.79 -6.63 -3.76
N VAL A 374 31.57 -7.68 -4.02
CA VAL A 374 31.22 -8.76 -4.98
C VAL A 374 30.66 -9.95 -4.22
N ILE A 375 29.67 -10.63 -4.80
CA ILE A 375 29.21 -11.96 -4.34
C ILE A 375 29.50 -13.02 -5.39
N PHE A 376 29.83 -14.21 -4.93
CA PHE A 376 29.79 -15.44 -5.71
C PHE A 376 28.74 -16.37 -5.09
N VAL A 377 27.86 -16.94 -5.91
CA VAL A 377 26.73 -17.78 -5.47
C VAL A 377 26.68 -19.06 -6.30
N ASP A 378 26.82 -20.21 -5.66
CA ASP A 378 26.72 -21.52 -6.33
C ASP A 378 25.25 -21.88 -6.64
N ASP A 379 24.98 -22.45 -7.83
CA ASP A 379 23.61 -22.79 -8.25
C ASP A 379 23.02 -24.00 -7.50
N TYR A 380 23.84 -24.98 -7.12
CA TYR A 380 23.34 -26.22 -6.52
C TYR A 380 23.09 -26.09 -5.01
N THR A 381 24.09 -25.63 -4.26
CA THR A 381 24.10 -25.51 -2.80
C THR A 381 23.45 -24.23 -2.29
N ARG A 382 23.37 -23.20 -3.15
CA ARG A 382 23.02 -21.81 -2.80
C ARG A 382 23.96 -21.16 -1.78
N TYR A 383 25.16 -21.73 -1.55
CA TYR A 383 26.21 -21.13 -0.73
C TYR A 383 26.62 -19.78 -1.32
N THR A 384 27.02 -18.84 -0.47
CA THR A 384 27.42 -17.49 -0.89
C THR A 384 28.73 -17.08 -0.25
N TRP A 385 29.67 -16.63 -1.09
CA TRP A 385 30.88 -15.95 -0.69
C TRP A 385 30.72 -14.46 -0.96
N ILE A 386 31.35 -13.61 -0.15
CA ILE A 386 31.22 -12.17 -0.24
C ILE A 386 32.55 -11.50 0.09
N TYR A 387 32.95 -10.54 -0.74
CA TYR A 387 34.23 -9.86 -0.61
C TYR A 387 34.03 -8.33 -0.73
N PRO A 388 34.27 -7.54 0.33
CA PRO A 388 34.26 -6.08 0.28
C PRO A 388 35.40 -5.56 -0.60
N LEU A 389 35.10 -4.57 -1.46
CA LEU A 389 36.04 -4.00 -2.43
C LEU A 389 36.14 -2.47 -2.26
N ARG A 390 37.30 -1.91 -2.63
CA ARG A 390 37.52 -0.46 -2.67
C ARG A 390 37.15 0.12 -4.03
N PHE A 391 37.47 -0.61 -5.09
CA PHE A 391 37.19 -0.25 -6.48
C PHE A 391 36.59 -1.43 -7.25
N LYS A 392 35.84 -1.16 -8.35
CA LYS A 392 35.30 -2.21 -9.23
C LYS A 392 36.38 -3.01 -9.98
N SER A 393 37.57 -2.44 -10.15
CA SER A 393 38.75 -3.13 -10.71
C SER A 393 39.18 -4.37 -9.93
N ASP A 394 38.91 -4.39 -8.62
CA ASP A 394 39.46 -5.36 -7.68
C ASP A 394 38.83 -6.77 -7.86
N VAL A 395 37.73 -6.86 -8.63
CA VAL A 395 36.96 -8.08 -8.92
C VAL A 395 37.82 -9.17 -9.56
N PHE A 396 38.69 -8.84 -10.53
CA PHE A 396 39.54 -9.83 -11.21
C PHE A 396 40.47 -10.55 -10.23
N HIS A 397 41.25 -9.79 -9.45
CA HIS A 397 42.16 -10.35 -8.44
C HIS A 397 41.40 -11.12 -7.34
N THR A 398 40.21 -10.63 -6.97
CA THR A 398 39.35 -11.32 -6.00
C THR A 398 38.86 -12.68 -6.53
N PHE A 399 38.47 -12.75 -7.82
CA PHE A 399 38.05 -14.00 -8.45
C PHE A 399 39.19 -15.02 -8.60
N VAL A 400 40.41 -14.59 -8.97
CA VAL A 400 41.60 -15.45 -9.04
C VAL A 400 41.86 -16.14 -7.69
N ASN A 401 41.85 -15.35 -6.60
CA ASN A 401 42.06 -15.87 -5.25
C ASN A 401 40.90 -16.78 -4.79
N PHE A 402 39.65 -16.39 -5.06
CA PHE A 402 38.45 -17.18 -4.77
C PHE A 402 38.50 -18.56 -5.45
N LYS A 403 38.79 -18.62 -6.75
CA LYS A 403 38.95 -19.87 -7.51
C LYS A 403 39.98 -20.77 -6.84
N ASN A 404 41.20 -20.26 -6.62
CA ASN A 404 42.29 -21.06 -6.09
C ASN A 404 42.01 -21.55 -4.65
N GLN A 405 41.28 -20.78 -3.84
CA GLN A 405 40.82 -21.23 -2.52
C GLN A 405 39.76 -22.35 -2.63
N ILE A 406 38.72 -22.19 -3.45
CA ILE A 406 37.59 -23.14 -3.51
C ILE A 406 37.95 -24.45 -4.22
N GLU A 407 38.75 -24.41 -5.28
CA GLU A 407 39.19 -25.63 -5.96
C GLU A 407 40.09 -26.50 -5.06
N ASN A 408 40.89 -25.87 -4.18
CA ASN A 408 41.68 -26.57 -3.17
C ASN A 408 40.84 -27.05 -1.97
N LEU A 409 39.79 -26.32 -1.56
CA LEU A 409 38.95 -26.66 -0.42
C LEU A 409 37.91 -27.76 -0.71
N THR A 410 37.56 -27.98 -1.99
CA THR A 410 36.50 -28.92 -2.39
C THR A 410 36.97 -30.03 -3.34
N SER A 411 38.19 -29.93 -3.85
CA SER A 411 38.73 -30.78 -4.92
C SER A 411 37.90 -30.80 -6.21
N GLN A 412 37.02 -29.80 -6.41
CA GLN A 412 36.16 -29.67 -7.59
C GLN A 412 36.50 -28.39 -8.36
N ARG A 413 36.60 -28.48 -9.70
CA ARG A 413 36.87 -27.34 -10.59
C ARG A 413 35.60 -26.56 -10.92
N ILE A 414 35.72 -25.24 -11.07
CA ILE A 414 34.62 -24.37 -11.50
C ILE A 414 34.38 -24.60 -13.00
N LYS A 415 33.16 -24.99 -13.40
CA LYS A 415 32.86 -25.27 -14.82
C LYS A 415 32.35 -24.05 -15.58
N LYS A 416 31.42 -23.30 -14.98
CA LYS A 416 30.77 -22.15 -15.61
C LYS A 416 30.59 -21.00 -14.61
N ILE A 417 30.76 -19.78 -15.09
CA ILE A 417 30.43 -18.55 -14.36
C ILE A 417 29.39 -17.74 -15.15
N ARG A 418 28.33 -17.29 -14.49
CA ARG A 418 27.37 -16.32 -15.02
C ARG A 418 27.56 -14.96 -14.36
N THR A 419 27.62 -13.92 -15.18
CA THR A 419 27.72 -12.53 -14.73
C THR A 419 26.65 -11.67 -15.40
N ASP A 420 26.46 -10.46 -14.91
CA ASP A 420 25.90 -9.39 -15.70
C ASP A 420 26.90 -8.92 -16.79
N GLY A 421 26.50 -7.94 -17.60
CA GLY A 421 27.34 -7.32 -18.63
C GLY A 421 28.34 -6.28 -18.10
N GLY A 422 28.65 -6.27 -16.81
CA GLY A 422 29.51 -5.28 -16.16
C GLY A 422 30.93 -5.22 -16.72
N THR A 423 31.49 -4.01 -16.81
CA THR A 423 32.84 -3.78 -17.36
C THR A 423 33.94 -4.47 -16.55
N GLU A 424 33.68 -4.74 -15.27
CA GLU A 424 34.53 -5.56 -14.40
C GLU A 424 34.69 -7.03 -14.88
N TYR A 425 33.70 -7.59 -15.57
CA TYR A 425 33.70 -8.98 -16.05
C TYR A 425 34.02 -9.11 -17.56
N VAL A 426 33.93 -8.01 -18.32
CA VAL A 426 34.17 -7.97 -19.77
C VAL A 426 35.63 -7.59 -20.12
N ASN A 427 36.48 -7.37 -19.12
CA ASN A 427 37.92 -7.13 -19.29
C ASN A 427 38.63 -8.32 -19.95
N SER A 428 39.43 -8.06 -20.99
CA SER A 428 40.25 -9.06 -21.71
C SER A 428 41.12 -9.91 -20.77
N SER A 429 41.64 -9.34 -19.68
CA SER A 429 42.40 -10.09 -18.66
C SER A 429 41.55 -11.15 -17.96
N PHE A 430 40.28 -10.85 -17.66
CA PHE A 430 39.32 -11.79 -17.05
C PHE A 430 38.95 -12.89 -18.05
N GLN A 431 38.66 -12.53 -19.30
CA GLN A 431 38.34 -13.49 -20.36
C GLN A 431 39.49 -14.44 -20.66
N ASN A 432 40.72 -13.94 -20.82
CA ASN A 432 41.91 -14.77 -21.03
C ASN A 432 42.20 -15.69 -19.84
N TYR A 433 41.95 -15.24 -18.60
CA TYR A 433 42.10 -16.07 -17.41
C TYR A 433 41.05 -17.19 -17.34
N LEU A 434 39.79 -16.94 -17.75
CA LEU A 434 38.77 -17.98 -17.84
C LEU A 434 39.10 -19.01 -18.94
N LEU A 435 39.53 -18.55 -20.12
CA LEU A 435 39.92 -19.42 -21.25
C LEU A 435 41.08 -20.35 -20.90
N THR A 436 42.16 -19.81 -20.31
CA THR A 436 43.33 -20.60 -19.87
C THR A 436 43.02 -21.65 -18.80
N HIS A 437 41.91 -21.48 -18.06
CA HIS A 437 41.44 -22.44 -17.05
C HIS A 437 40.23 -23.27 -17.50
N GLY A 438 39.80 -23.16 -18.77
CA GLY A 438 38.67 -23.93 -19.32
C GLY A 438 37.28 -23.55 -18.77
N ILE A 439 37.14 -22.39 -18.14
CA ILE A 439 35.89 -21.96 -17.49
C ILE A 439 35.00 -21.25 -18.52
N SER A 440 33.77 -21.73 -18.70
CA SER A 440 32.80 -21.13 -19.63
C SER A 440 32.09 -19.93 -19.00
N HIS A 441 32.33 -18.73 -19.56
CA HIS A 441 31.63 -17.50 -19.19
C HIS A 441 30.24 -17.44 -19.84
N GLN A 442 29.22 -17.06 -19.06
CA GLN A 442 27.89 -16.73 -19.54
C GLN A 442 27.56 -15.29 -19.13
N ILE A 443 27.37 -14.40 -20.09
CA ILE A 443 26.90 -13.03 -19.83
C ILE A 443 25.37 -13.02 -20.00
N SER A 444 24.63 -12.42 -19.07
CA SER A 444 23.18 -12.23 -19.22
C SER A 444 22.86 -11.34 -20.42
N CYS A 445 21.91 -11.72 -21.27
CA CYS A 445 21.53 -10.91 -22.44
C CYS A 445 21.07 -9.50 -22.03
N PRO A 446 21.44 -8.44 -22.79
CA PRO A 446 20.92 -7.10 -22.56
C PRO A 446 19.39 -7.06 -22.48
N TYR A 447 18.87 -6.22 -21.60
CA TYR A 447 17.44 -6.07 -21.30
C TYR A 447 16.72 -7.30 -20.70
N THR A 448 17.42 -8.40 -20.34
CA THR A 448 16.83 -9.55 -19.62
C THR A 448 17.49 -9.82 -18.25
N PRO A 449 17.42 -8.86 -17.29
CA PRO A 449 18.07 -8.99 -15.98
C PRO A 449 17.61 -10.23 -15.17
N GLU A 450 16.42 -10.74 -15.48
CA GLU A 450 15.86 -11.99 -14.97
C GLU A 450 16.83 -13.19 -15.08
N GLN A 451 17.70 -13.22 -16.10
CA GLN A 451 18.70 -14.28 -16.30
C GLN A 451 19.77 -14.35 -15.20
N ASN A 452 20.04 -13.23 -14.51
CA ASN A 452 20.87 -13.18 -13.30
C ASN A 452 20.06 -12.89 -12.03
N GLY A 453 18.72 -13.00 -12.08
CA GLY A 453 17.82 -12.76 -10.94
C GLY A 453 18.02 -13.69 -9.73
N LEU A 454 19.05 -14.56 -9.72
CA LEU A 454 19.53 -15.24 -8.52
C LEU A 454 20.32 -14.28 -7.62
N THR A 455 21.29 -13.54 -8.17
CA THR A 455 22.16 -12.63 -7.39
C THR A 455 21.35 -11.45 -6.88
N GLU A 456 20.48 -10.88 -7.70
CA GLU A 456 19.57 -9.78 -7.32
C GLU A 456 18.70 -10.15 -6.09
N ARG A 457 18.11 -11.36 -6.08
CA ARG A 457 17.38 -11.89 -4.91
C ARG A 457 18.30 -12.19 -3.71
N LYS A 458 19.54 -12.62 -3.93
CA LYS A 458 20.53 -12.86 -2.85
C LYS A 458 21.02 -11.53 -2.24
N HIS A 459 21.32 -10.51 -3.04
CA HIS A 459 21.64 -9.15 -2.59
C HIS A 459 20.52 -8.58 -1.73
N ARG A 460 19.26 -8.71 -2.18
CA ARG A 460 18.08 -8.27 -1.41
C ARG A 460 18.05 -8.91 -0.02
N HIS A 461 18.19 -10.25 0.06
CA HIS A 461 18.22 -10.97 1.34
C HIS A 461 19.40 -10.57 2.23
N ILE A 462 20.61 -10.40 1.67
CA ILE A 462 21.80 -9.95 2.41
C ILE A 462 21.58 -8.56 3.00
N ILE A 463 21.10 -7.60 2.21
CA ILE A 463 20.85 -6.22 2.66
C ILE A 463 19.72 -6.16 3.71
N GLU A 464 18.66 -6.97 3.56
CA GLU A 464 17.60 -7.10 4.58
C GLU A 464 18.14 -7.63 5.92
N THR A 465 18.97 -8.68 5.91
CA THR A 465 19.62 -9.18 7.14
C THR A 465 20.63 -8.18 7.71
N THR A 466 21.43 -7.52 6.87
CA THR A 466 22.39 -6.48 7.28
C THR A 466 21.67 -5.35 8.02
N ARG A 467 20.53 -4.88 7.48
CA ARG A 467 19.67 -3.88 8.12
C ARG A 467 19.14 -4.36 9.47
N THR A 468 18.67 -5.62 9.59
CA THR A 468 18.26 -6.14 10.91
C THR A 468 19.41 -6.17 11.92
N LEU A 469 20.62 -6.53 11.52
CA LEU A 469 21.78 -6.60 12.42
C LEU A 469 22.20 -5.20 12.90
N LEU A 470 22.29 -4.21 12.00
CA LEU A 470 22.64 -2.83 12.36
C LEU A 470 21.57 -2.17 13.24
N LEU A 471 20.29 -2.32 12.89
CA LEU A 471 19.18 -1.74 13.66
C LEU A 471 19.06 -2.33 15.07
N THR A 472 19.14 -3.66 15.20
CA THR A 472 19.07 -4.34 16.52
C THR A 472 20.22 -3.95 17.45
N ALA A 473 21.37 -3.54 16.90
CA ALA A 473 22.55 -3.16 17.67
C ALA A 473 22.74 -1.64 17.84
N SER A 474 21.85 -0.82 17.27
CA SER A 474 22.02 0.64 17.14
C SER A 474 23.37 1.05 16.49
N MET A 475 23.95 0.18 15.67
CA MET A 475 25.32 0.32 15.15
C MET A 475 25.39 1.37 14.02
N PRO A 476 26.41 2.26 14.01
CA PRO A 476 26.64 3.18 12.91
C PRO A 476 26.81 2.48 11.56
N THR A 477 26.22 3.04 10.51
CA THR A 477 26.22 2.48 9.14
C THR A 477 27.61 2.36 8.51
N VAL A 478 28.63 2.99 9.10
CA VAL A 478 30.05 2.87 8.72
C VAL A 478 30.58 1.42 8.86
N PHE A 479 30.02 0.63 9.77
CA PHE A 479 30.35 -0.79 10.00
C PHE A 479 29.54 -1.76 9.11
N TRP A 480 29.08 -1.31 7.94
CA TRP A 480 28.34 -2.16 7.02
C TRP A 480 29.13 -3.39 6.53
N PRO A 481 30.45 -3.38 6.28
CA PRO A 481 31.16 -4.58 5.81
C PRO A 481 31.14 -5.73 6.82
N GLU A 482 31.29 -5.41 8.11
CA GLU A 482 31.23 -6.36 9.22
C GLU A 482 29.82 -6.92 9.42
N ALA A 483 28.79 -6.08 9.28
CA ALA A 483 27.40 -6.52 9.29
C ALA A 483 27.04 -7.40 8.07
N VAL A 484 27.53 -7.05 6.87
CA VAL A 484 27.32 -7.79 5.61
C VAL A 484 28.01 -9.17 5.63
N THR A 485 29.26 -9.23 6.08
CA THR A 485 30.00 -10.50 6.21
C THR A 485 29.36 -11.40 7.28
N THR A 486 28.95 -10.84 8.42
CA THR A 486 28.20 -11.58 9.45
C THR A 486 26.84 -12.06 8.93
N ALA A 487 26.12 -11.25 8.15
CA ALA A 487 24.87 -11.65 7.53
C ALA A 487 25.03 -12.86 6.59
N VAL A 488 26.06 -12.88 5.74
CA VAL A 488 26.34 -14.03 4.87
C VAL A 488 26.77 -15.27 5.65
N TYR A 489 27.60 -15.11 6.69
CA TYR A 489 28.00 -16.19 7.59
C TYR A 489 26.79 -16.89 8.24
N LEU A 490 25.76 -16.11 8.62
CA LEU A 490 24.50 -16.61 9.16
C LEU A 490 23.60 -17.22 8.07
N ILE A 491 23.41 -16.55 6.93
CA ILE A 491 22.60 -17.05 5.80
C ILE A 491 23.06 -18.44 5.34
N ASN A 492 24.37 -18.70 5.24
CA ASN A 492 24.89 -20.00 4.83
C ASN A 492 24.62 -21.14 5.85
N ARG A 493 24.22 -20.80 7.08
CA ARG A 493 23.85 -21.73 8.16
C ARG A 493 22.34 -21.85 8.39
N LEU A 494 21.52 -21.09 7.67
CA LEU A 494 20.06 -21.18 7.73
C LEU A 494 19.52 -22.13 6.64
N PRO A 495 18.58 -23.04 6.95
CA PRO A 495 17.93 -23.87 5.95
C PRO A 495 16.89 -23.06 5.16
N SER A 496 16.70 -23.42 3.88
CA SER A 496 15.75 -22.78 2.96
C SER A 496 14.88 -23.80 2.25
N SER A 497 13.64 -23.43 1.93
CA SER A 497 12.78 -24.24 1.05
C SER A 497 13.36 -24.41 -0.36
N THR A 498 14.21 -23.49 -0.80
CA THR A 498 14.95 -23.57 -2.08
C THR A 498 16.10 -24.59 -2.07
N THR A 499 16.45 -25.12 -0.90
CA THR A 499 17.48 -26.14 -0.68
C THR A 499 16.89 -27.38 -0.01
N GLU A 500 15.59 -27.64 -0.18
CA GLU A 500 14.86 -28.79 0.39
C GLU A 500 14.97 -28.86 1.94
N ASN A 501 15.14 -27.70 2.58
CA ASN A 501 15.40 -27.49 4.02
C ASN A 501 16.77 -27.98 4.53
N PHE A 502 17.70 -28.39 3.65
CA PHE A 502 19.12 -28.50 4.00
C PHE A 502 19.77 -27.11 4.10
N THR A 503 20.84 -26.99 4.90
CA THR A 503 21.60 -25.73 4.99
C THR A 503 22.66 -25.65 3.87
N PRO A 504 23.00 -24.44 3.36
CA PRO A 504 24.06 -24.31 2.35
C PRO A 504 25.42 -24.87 2.77
N VAL A 505 25.81 -24.74 4.04
CA VAL A 505 27.02 -25.38 4.60
C VAL A 505 26.95 -26.92 4.50
N GLU A 506 25.81 -27.52 4.82
CA GLU A 506 25.59 -28.95 4.77
C GLU A 506 25.62 -29.49 3.33
N LEU A 507 25.05 -28.76 2.36
CA LEU A 507 25.12 -29.13 0.94
C LEU A 507 26.50 -28.92 0.30
N MET A 508 27.33 -28.02 0.84
CA MET A 508 28.66 -27.70 0.29
C MET A 508 29.78 -28.58 0.88
N TYR A 509 29.64 -28.98 2.16
CA TYR A 509 30.71 -29.67 2.90
C TYR A 509 30.25 -30.98 3.58
N ASN A 510 29.01 -31.44 3.36
CA ASN A 510 28.41 -32.64 3.98
C ASN A 510 28.49 -32.66 5.53
N ARG A 511 28.63 -31.49 6.17
CA ARG A 511 28.73 -31.33 7.63
C ARG A 511 27.61 -30.42 8.14
N LYS A 512 26.93 -30.86 9.19
CA LYS A 512 25.89 -30.06 9.87
C LYS A 512 26.49 -28.84 10.58
N PRO A 513 25.84 -27.67 10.53
CA PRO A 513 26.35 -26.46 11.17
C PRO A 513 26.22 -26.53 12.70
N GLU A 514 27.28 -26.13 13.40
CA GLU A 514 27.30 -25.96 14.86
C GLU A 514 26.77 -24.57 15.23
N TYR A 515 25.70 -24.51 16.04
CA TYR A 515 25.02 -23.25 16.40
C TYR A 515 25.48 -22.65 17.75
N GLY A 516 26.22 -23.39 18.59
CA GLY A 516 26.59 -22.95 19.95
C GLY A 516 27.57 -21.76 19.99
N ASP A 517 28.45 -21.67 18.99
CA ASP A 517 29.43 -20.58 18.83
C ASP A 517 28.77 -19.24 18.40
N LEU A 518 27.49 -19.24 18.02
CA LEU A 518 26.81 -18.02 17.55
C LEU A 518 26.52 -17.05 18.70
N LYS A 519 26.74 -15.75 18.47
CA LYS A 519 26.50 -14.65 19.42
C LYS A 519 25.74 -13.49 18.77
N VAL A 520 24.99 -12.73 19.56
CA VAL A 520 24.22 -11.57 19.09
C VAL A 520 25.14 -10.45 18.60
N PHE A 521 25.03 -10.07 17.32
CA PHE A 521 25.84 -9.02 16.69
C PHE A 521 25.72 -7.68 17.43
N GLY A 522 26.83 -6.94 17.56
CA GLY A 522 26.88 -5.61 18.17
C GLY A 522 26.68 -5.55 19.68
N CYS A 523 26.52 -6.67 20.37
CA CYS A 523 26.44 -6.67 21.84
C CYS A 523 27.79 -6.32 22.49
N LYS A 524 27.73 -5.92 23.77
CA LYS A 524 28.90 -5.64 24.60
C LYS A 524 29.65 -6.93 24.89
N CYS A 525 30.96 -6.93 24.66
CA CYS A 525 31.83 -8.08 24.89
C CYS A 525 33.12 -7.66 25.62
N TYR A 526 33.76 -8.62 26.29
CA TYR A 526 35.00 -8.41 27.05
C TYR A 526 36.07 -9.40 26.57
N PRO A 527 36.90 -9.05 25.57
CA PRO A 527 38.04 -9.87 25.16
C PRO A 527 39.16 -9.83 26.22
N LEU A 528 39.72 -10.99 26.51
CA LEU A 528 40.85 -11.16 27.42
C LEU A 528 42.10 -10.47 26.87
N SER A 529 42.64 -9.49 27.59
CA SER A 529 43.86 -8.75 27.20
C SER A 529 45.13 -9.61 27.32
N SER A 530 46.12 -9.39 26.44
CA SER A 530 47.41 -10.10 26.50
C SER A 530 48.14 -9.84 27.83
N PRO A 531 48.78 -10.84 28.46
CA PRO A 531 49.59 -10.65 29.68
C PRO A 531 50.68 -9.58 29.54
N GLN A 532 51.24 -9.41 28.34
CA GLN A 532 52.31 -8.44 28.03
C GLN A 532 51.87 -6.96 28.13
N HIS A 533 50.57 -6.70 28.31
CA HIS A 533 50.00 -5.36 28.46
C HIS A 533 49.24 -5.19 29.79
N ARG A 534 49.61 -5.95 30.83
CA ARG A 534 48.98 -5.90 32.16
C ARG A 534 49.98 -5.60 33.27
N ASN A 535 49.73 -4.53 34.03
CA ASN A 535 50.21 -4.43 35.41
C ASN A 535 49.28 -5.24 36.34
N LYS A 536 49.79 -5.75 37.47
CA LYS A 536 49.02 -6.61 38.41
C LYS A 536 47.67 -6.05 38.88
N LEU A 537 47.50 -4.71 38.88
CA LEU A 537 46.30 -4.01 39.32
C LEU A 537 45.35 -3.58 38.18
N MET A 538 45.72 -3.83 36.91
CA MET A 538 44.86 -3.45 35.76
C MET A 538 43.80 -4.52 35.46
N PRO A 539 42.59 -4.13 35.01
CA PRO A 539 41.54 -5.08 34.64
C PRO A 539 41.98 -6.01 33.51
N THR A 540 41.64 -7.28 33.63
CA THR A 540 42.12 -8.36 32.74
C THR A 540 41.45 -8.39 31.36
N ALA A 541 40.33 -7.69 31.19
CA ALA A 541 39.61 -7.51 29.94
C ALA A 541 39.00 -6.09 29.88
N GLN A 542 38.90 -5.53 28.67
CA GLN A 542 38.32 -4.21 28.42
C GLN A 542 36.93 -4.32 27.76
N PRO A 543 36.02 -3.34 27.93
CA PRO A 543 34.75 -3.32 27.23
C PRO A 543 34.93 -3.05 25.72
N CYS A 544 34.38 -3.94 24.92
CA CYS A 544 34.37 -3.90 23.45
C CYS A 544 32.96 -4.18 22.90
N ILE A 545 32.81 -4.08 21.58
CA ILE A 545 31.59 -4.38 20.81
C ILE A 545 31.87 -5.55 19.85
N PHE A 546 30.95 -6.52 19.77
CA PHE A 546 31.12 -7.68 18.89
C PHE A 546 30.79 -7.35 17.42
N LEU A 547 31.79 -7.46 16.53
CA LEU A 547 31.69 -7.18 15.09
C LEU A 547 31.52 -8.43 14.21
N GLY A 548 31.43 -9.63 14.79
CA GLY A 548 31.28 -10.88 14.03
C GLY A 548 32.51 -11.79 14.04
N TYR A 549 32.53 -12.76 13.13
CA TYR A 549 33.46 -13.89 13.13
C TYR A 549 34.73 -13.57 12.30
N SER A 550 35.84 -14.23 12.61
CA SER A 550 37.09 -14.13 11.84
C SER A 550 37.34 -15.39 11.02
N ASP A 551 37.66 -15.22 9.74
CA ASP A 551 37.91 -16.30 8.79
C ASP A 551 39.36 -16.81 8.85
N ILE A 552 40.28 -15.99 9.40
CA ILE A 552 41.72 -16.28 9.53
C ILE A 552 42.04 -16.93 10.88
N PHE A 553 41.30 -16.58 11.94
CA PHE A 553 41.55 -17.05 13.31
C PHE A 553 40.27 -17.58 13.93
N LYS A 554 40.29 -18.72 14.62
CA LYS A 554 39.12 -19.26 15.34
C LYS A 554 38.82 -18.42 16.60
N GLY A 555 38.20 -17.26 16.40
CA GLY A 555 37.86 -16.27 17.40
C GLY A 555 36.97 -15.14 16.87
N TYR A 556 36.61 -14.23 17.76
CA TYR A 556 35.60 -13.20 17.55
C TYR A 556 36.24 -11.81 17.34
N LYS A 557 35.75 -11.05 16.35
CA LYS A 557 36.15 -9.66 16.09
C LYS A 557 35.50 -8.75 17.13
N CYS A 558 36.32 -8.01 17.89
CA CYS A 558 35.91 -7.17 19.01
C CYS A 558 36.48 -5.75 18.83
N LEU A 559 35.61 -4.75 18.74
CA LEU A 559 35.95 -3.33 18.60
C LEU A 559 36.06 -2.66 19.96
N ASN A 560 37.20 -2.06 20.29
CA ASN A 560 37.31 -1.15 21.43
C ASN A 560 36.80 0.24 20.99
N SER A 561 35.77 0.77 21.66
CA SER A 561 35.11 2.04 21.29
C SER A 561 35.92 3.30 21.60
N GLN A 562 36.88 3.23 22.53
CA GLN A 562 37.74 4.36 22.90
C GLN A 562 38.92 4.54 21.93
N THR A 563 39.35 3.46 21.26
CA THR A 563 40.52 3.45 20.37
C THR A 563 40.18 3.16 18.91
N ASN A 564 38.91 2.86 18.61
CA ASN A 564 38.43 2.36 17.31
C ASN A 564 39.19 1.13 16.75
N LYS A 565 39.99 0.45 17.58
CA LYS A 565 40.82 -0.68 17.17
C LYS A 565 40.02 -1.97 17.21
N ILE A 566 40.02 -2.70 16.09
CA ILE A 566 39.49 -4.06 16.02
C ILE A 566 40.56 -5.04 16.53
N THR A 567 40.16 -5.91 17.44
CA THR A 567 40.97 -7.01 17.99
C THR A 567 40.28 -8.33 17.71
N VAL A 568 41.02 -9.44 17.65
CA VAL A 568 40.46 -10.79 17.51
C VAL A 568 40.88 -11.61 18.71
N SER A 569 39.90 -12.21 19.41
CA SER A 569 40.17 -13.07 20.57
C SER A 569 39.24 -14.28 20.58
N ARG A 570 39.77 -15.42 21.06
CA ARG A 570 38.99 -16.62 21.36
C ARG A 570 38.31 -16.55 22.73
N HIS A 571 38.94 -15.87 23.69
CA HIS A 571 38.49 -15.78 25.07
C HIS A 571 37.77 -14.44 25.27
N VAL A 572 36.45 -14.48 25.11
CA VAL A 572 35.56 -13.31 25.13
C VAL A 572 34.31 -13.63 25.94
N ILE A 573 33.98 -12.78 26.90
CA ILE A 573 32.71 -12.85 27.65
C ILE A 573 31.69 -11.94 26.97
N PHE A 574 30.47 -12.41 26.72
CA PHE A 574 29.44 -11.68 25.98
C PHE A 574 28.26 -11.29 26.87
N HIS A 575 27.81 -10.04 26.76
CA HIS A 575 26.62 -9.51 27.43
C HIS A 575 25.57 -9.22 26.36
N GLU A 576 24.97 -10.28 25.79
CA GLU A 576 24.13 -10.22 24.59
C GLU A 576 22.87 -9.35 24.68
N ASN A 577 22.46 -8.97 25.90
CA ASN A 577 21.33 -8.07 26.15
C ASN A 577 21.73 -6.58 26.22
N ILE A 578 23.02 -6.24 26.11
CA ILE A 578 23.54 -4.87 26.26
C ILE A 578 24.19 -4.42 24.94
N PHE A 579 23.73 -3.30 24.38
CA PHE A 579 24.23 -2.72 23.14
C PHE A 579 24.90 -1.36 23.43
N PRO A 580 26.25 -1.23 23.34
CA PRO A 580 26.93 0.00 23.75
C PRO A 580 26.57 1.27 22.97
N PHE A 581 25.93 1.14 21.79
CA PHE A 581 25.44 2.27 20.99
C PHE A 581 23.96 2.65 21.30
N SER A 582 23.27 1.95 22.20
CA SER A 582 21.86 2.22 22.52
C SER A 582 21.65 3.11 23.76
N THR A 583 22.70 3.73 24.30
CA THR A 583 22.65 4.58 25.50
C THR A 583 23.29 5.95 25.24
N PRO A 584 22.54 7.06 25.29
CA PRO A 584 23.12 8.40 25.20
C PRO A 584 23.84 8.77 26.52
N SER A 585 24.98 9.44 26.42
CA SER A 585 25.77 9.92 27.56
C SER A 585 25.84 11.45 27.57
N VAL A 586 25.68 12.06 28.74
CA VAL A 586 25.45 13.50 28.96
C VAL A 586 26.63 14.15 29.71
N ASN A 587 26.74 15.49 29.62
CA ASN A 587 27.77 16.40 30.17
C ASN A 587 29.09 16.49 29.37
N THR A 588 29.79 17.63 29.30
CA THR A 588 29.76 18.82 30.20
C THR A 588 29.83 20.16 29.41
N THR A 589 29.46 21.27 30.05
CA THR A 589 29.40 22.66 29.51
C THR A 589 30.73 23.43 29.60
N VAL A 590 30.84 24.63 28.98
CA VAL A 590 31.31 25.90 29.61
C VAL A 590 31.40 27.12 28.64
N LYS A 591 30.79 28.24 29.06
CA LYS A 591 31.01 29.69 28.74
C LYS A 591 30.60 30.32 27.38
N ASN A 592 30.21 31.60 27.49
CA ASN A 592 29.65 32.50 26.49
C ASN A 592 30.66 33.59 26.06
N SER A 593 30.41 34.28 24.94
CA SER A 593 30.46 35.75 24.85
C SER A 593 29.80 36.32 23.57
N ASP A 594 28.70 37.03 23.77
CA ASP A 594 28.36 38.37 23.23
C ASP A 594 28.02 38.67 21.74
N ILE A 595 26.89 39.41 21.63
CA ILE A 595 26.52 40.46 20.65
C ILE A 595 25.99 40.04 19.26
N CYS A 596 24.73 40.45 19.00
CA CYS A 596 24.15 40.63 17.65
C CYS A 596 24.28 42.11 17.20
N PRO A 597 24.16 42.39 15.90
CA PRO A 597 22.87 42.93 15.46
C PRO A 597 22.37 42.48 14.07
N LEU A 598 21.04 42.37 13.97
CA LEU A 598 20.15 42.66 12.83
C LEU A 598 20.79 43.06 11.47
N LEU A 599 20.50 42.32 10.38
CA LEU A 599 19.55 42.75 9.32
C LEU A 599 19.35 41.73 8.15
N LEU A 600 18.11 41.66 7.65
CA LEU A 600 17.67 41.41 6.26
C LEU A 600 18.11 40.14 5.45
N THR A 601 17.38 39.94 4.34
CA THR A 601 17.35 38.76 3.45
C THR A 601 18.08 39.05 2.11
N PRO A 602 18.08 38.13 1.11
CA PRO A 602 18.81 36.86 1.10
C PRO A 602 19.72 36.73 -0.15
N TYR A 603 20.76 35.89 -0.12
CA TYR A 603 21.57 35.64 -1.33
C TYR A 603 22.16 34.22 -1.41
N THR A 604 22.13 33.67 -2.63
CA THR A 604 22.80 32.43 -3.03
C THR A 604 24.22 32.72 -3.51
N THR A 605 25.21 31.95 -3.05
CA THR A 605 26.52 31.86 -3.71
C THR A 605 26.98 30.42 -3.83
N SER A 606 27.09 29.95 -5.07
CA SER A 606 27.92 28.80 -5.42
C SER A 606 29.40 29.19 -5.40
N SER A 607 30.27 28.32 -4.92
CA SER A 607 31.72 28.42 -5.20
C SER A 607 32.27 27.07 -5.64
N SER A 608 32.85 27.06 -6.83
CA SER A 608 33.74 26.03 -7.35
C SER A 608 35.18 26.39 -7.01
N ASN A 609 36.09 25.40 -6.95
CA ASN A 609 37.48 25.65 -7.31
C ASN A 609 38.11 24.42 -7.97
N THR A 610 39.14 24.68 -8.77
CA THR A 610 39.84 23.76 -9.66
C THR A 610 41.19 23.30 -9.08
N ILE A 611 41.87 22.34 -9.72
CA ILE A 611 43.28 22.46 -10.16
C ILE A 611 43.74 21.25 -11.03
N ASP A 612 43.95 21.56 -12.31
CA ASP A 612 45.04 21.21 -13.24
C ASP A 612 45.45 19.81 -13.76
N SER A 613 46.06 19.90 -14.97
CA SER A 613 47.05 19.05 -15.68
C SER A 613 46.63 17.66 -16.21
N GLN A 614 46.57 17.47 -17.54
CA GLN A 614 47.63 16.95 -18.46
C GLN A 614 47.90 15.43 -18.30
N THR A 615 48.11 14.60 -19.33
CA THR A 615 48.19 14.72 -20.81
C THR A 615 47.78 13.33 -21.43
N GLN A 616 47.86 12.95 -22.71
CA GLN A 616 48.47 13.48 -23.94
C GLN A 616 47.58 13.16 -25.18
N ARG A 617 48.08 12.42 -26.18
CA ARG A 617 47.37 11.79 -27.32
C ARG A 617 48.16 10.54 -27.75
N LEU A 618 47.52 9.58 -28.43
CA LEU A 618 48.04 9.05 -29.70
C LEU A 618 46.90 8.41 -30.53
N SER A 619 47.18 8.05 -31.77
CA SER A 619 46.17 7.76 -32.79
C SER A 619 46.64 6.76 -33.84
N SER A 620 45.67 6.25 -34.62
CA SER A 620 45.73 5.93 -36.06
C SER A 620 45.73 4.46 -36.50
N MET A 621 45.01 4.25 -37.63
CA MET A 621 45.03 3.15 -38.60
C MET A 621 44.70 1.72 -38.10
N GLY A 622 44.08 0.84 -38.90
CA GLY A 622 43.61 1.01 -40.29
C GLY A 622 42.72 -0.13 -40.79
N ALA A 623 42.53 -0.10 -42.12
CA ALA A 623 41.72 -0.95 -43.00
C ALA A 623 42.07 -2.47 -42.97
N GLU A 624 41.41 -3.42 -43.67
CA GLU A 624 40.36 -3.32 -44.71
C GLU A 624 39.70 -4.69 -45.02
N SER A 625 38.44 -4.70 -45.51
CA SER A 625 37.85 -5.77 -46.37
C SER A 625 37.75 -7.22 -45.81
N SER A 626 37.05 -8.19 -46.42
CA SER A 626 35.71 -8.19 -47.05
C SER A 626 35.05 -9.57 -46.79
N SER A 627 33.73 -9.74 -46.89
CA SER A 627 33.08 -10.17 -48.15
C SER A 627 31.55 -10.18 -48.02
N TYR A 628 30.84 -10.09 -49.15
CA TYR A 628 29.39 -9.86 -49.26
C TYR A 628 28.57 -11.11 -49.62
N ILE A 629 27.34 -11.21 -49.11
CA ILE A 629 26.16 -11.73 -49.85
C ILE A 629 24.95 -10.82 -49.54
N PRO A 630 24.11 -10.37 -50.52
CA PRO A 630 23.24 -9.19 -50.31
C PRO A 630 21.70 -9.39 -50.30
N ALA A 631 21.06 -8.64 -49.39
CA ALA A 631 19.81 -7.85 -49.51
C ALA A 631 18.56 -8.34 -50.30
N ARG A 632 17.43 -8.44 -49.58
CA ARG A 632 16.07 -7.85 -49.88
C ARG A 632 15.12 -8.15 -48.69
N SER A 633 14.10 -7.35 -48.35
CA SER A 633 13.67 -6.02 -48.84
C SER A 633 12.90 -5.23 -47.76
N LYS A 634 12.73 -3.92 -48.02
CA LYS A 634 12.08 -2.91 -47.16
C LYS A 634 10.58 -3.17 -46.93
N THR A 635 10.08 -2.81 -45.75
CA THR A 635 8.75 -2.17 -45.59
C THR A 635 8.86 -0.99 -44.62
N GLY A 636 8.18 0.11 -44.94
CA GLY A 636 8.14 1.33 -44.11
C GLY A 636 6.72 1.67 -43.66
N ASN A 637 6.54 2.91 -43.17
CA ASN A 637 5.23 3.53 -42.90
C ASN A 637 4.39 2.90 -41.77
N LEU A 638 4.97 2.76 -40.56
CA LEU A 638 4.17 2.79 -39.35
C LEU A 638 3.52 4.18 -39.20
N LYS A 639 2.22 4.28 -39.50
CA LYS A 639 1.44 5.53 -39.36
C LYS A 639 1.48 6.02 -37.91
N PRO A 640 1.71 7.31 -37.64
CA PRO A 640 1.73 7.84 -36.28
C PRO A 640 0.36 7.69 -35.61
N ILE A 641 0.35 7.28 -34.34
CA ILE A 641 -0.86 7.05 -33.55
C ILE A 641 -1.66 8.36 -33.43
N LYS A 642 -2.89 8.38 -33.98
CA LYS A 642 -3.84 9.50 -33.83
C LYS A 642 -4.27 9.64 -32.36
N ARG A 643 -3.60 10.52 -31.60
CA ARG A 643 -4.15 11.06 -30.34
C ARG A 643 -5.24 12.07 -30.66
N MET A 644 -6.47 11.80 -30.23
CA MET A 644 -7.63 12.67 -30.48
C MET A 644 -7.61 13.87 -29.52
N ASN A 645 -7.83 15.08 -30.04
CA ASN A 645 -8.02 16.30 -29.25
C ASN A 645 -9.52 16.60 -29.14
N LEU A 646 -9.99 16.92 -27.92
CA LEU A 646 -11.41 17.10 -27.57
C LEU A 646 -11.98 18.48 -27.98
N ILE A 647 -11.65 18.96 -29.19
CA ILE A 647 -12.16 20.25 -29.72
C ILE A 647 -12.88 19.98 -31.04
N HIS A 648 -14.19 20.31 -31.06
CA HIS A 648 -15.17 20.03 -32.10
C HIS A 648 -14.64 20.02 -33.54
N SER A 649 -15.16 19.07 -34.32
CA SER A 649 -15.05 19.00 -35.78
C SER A 649 -16.34 18.44 -36.34
N TYR A 650 -17.03 19.22 -37.17
CA TYR A 650 -18.10 18.71 -38.03
C TYR A 650 -17.47 17.89 -39.17
N PRO A 651 -17.90 16.64 -39.41
CA PRO A 651 -17.65 15.97 -40.68
C PRO A 651 -18.80 16.27 -41.64
N SER A 652 -18.47 16.82 -42.81
CA SER A 652 -19.33 16.87 -44.01
C SER A 652 -18.50 16.39 -45.19
N ASP A 653 -19.10 15.59 -46.07
CA ASP A 653 -18.37 14.69 -46.98
C ASP A 653 -17.39 15.40 -47.93
N SER A 654 -16.10 15.24 -47.65
CA SER A 654 -15.01 15.45 -48.61
C SER A 654 -13.76 14.68 -48.17
N ASN A 655 -13.06 14.06 -49.12
CA ASN A 655 -11.85 13.26 -48.86
C ASN A 655 -10.59 14.12 -48.65
N GLN A 656 -10.62 15.04 -47.68
CA GLN A 656 -9.44 15.78 -47.21
C GLN A 656 -9.13 15.44 -45.76
N THR A 657 -8.28 14.43 -45.55
CA THR A 657 -7.64 14.24 -44.25
C THR A 657 -6.64 15.37 -44.00
N ASP A 658 -6.73 16.06 -42.85
CA ASP A 658 -5.74 17.07 -42.43
C ASP A 658 -4.30 16.53 -42.65
N LEU A 659 -3.50 17.28 -43.41
CA LEU A 659 -2.17 16.86 -43.87
C LEU A 659 -1.25 16.61 -42.68
N THR A 660 -0.51 15.49 -42.69
CA THR A 660 0.28 15.06 -41.52
C THR A 660 1.77 15.38 -41.61
N THR A 661 2.24 15.73 -42.81
CA THR A 661 3.67 15.88 -43.12
C THR A 661 3.94 17.23 -43.80
N TYR A 662 5.04 17.89 -43.41
CA TYR A 662 5.50 19.15 -44.03
C TYR A 662 5.64 19.04 -45.56
N MET A 663 6.14 17.92 -46.08
CA MET A 663 6.31 17.67 -47.52
C MET A 663 5.01 17.58 -48.32
N GLU A 664 3.87 17.41 -47.65
CA GLU A 664 2.54 17.43 -48.27
C GLU A 664 1.99 18.85 -48.20
N ALA A 665 2.02 19.46 -47.00
CA ALA A 665 1.53 20.81 -46.75
C ALA A 665 2.29 21.89 -47.55
N SER A 666 3.60 21.77 -47.75
CA SER A 666 4.42 22.74 -48.49
C SER A 666 4.06 22.85 -49.98
N LYS A 667 3.36 21.86 -50.55
CA LYS A 667 2.86 21.89 -51.94
C LYS A 667 1.65 22.81 -52.13
N HIS A 668 0.98 23.21 -51.06
CA HIS A 668 -0.28 23.96 -51.12
C HIS A 668 -0.12 25.39 -50.61
N GLN A 669 -0.52 26.38 -51.42
CA GLN A 669 -0.32 27.80 -51.10
C GLN A 669 -0.93 28.22 -49.76
N HIS A 670 -2.16 27.78 -49.47
CA HIS A 670 -2.85 28.14 -48.23
C HIS A 670 -2.14 27.62 -46.97
N TRP A 671 -1.51 26.44 -47.04
CA TRP A 671 -0.70 25.91 -45.94
C TRP A 671 0.66 26.59 -45.84
N ARG A 672 1.29 27.00 -46.96
CA ARG A 672 2.49 27.86 -46.94
C ARG A 672 2.20 29.20 -46.26
N ASN A 673 1.12 29.87 -46.63
CA ASN A 673 0.68 31.11 -45.99
C ASN A 673 0.45 30.91 -44.48
N ALA A 674 -0.26 29.85 -44.08
CA ALA A 674 -0.51 29.56 -42.67
C ALA A 674 0.76 29.26 -41.85
N MET A 675 1.80 28.66 -42.45
CA MET A 675 3.10 28.49 -41.79
C MET A 675 3.86 29.82 -41.70
N ALA A 676 3.83 30.65 -42.74
CA ALA A 676 4.47 31.97 -42.73
C ALA A 676 3.84 32.90 -41.68
N GLU A 677 2.51 32.87 -41.49
CA GLU A 677 1.83 33.59 -40.42
C GLU A 677 2.31 33.15 -39.02
N GLU A 678 2.42 31.85 -38.76
CA GLU A 678 2.87 31.30 -37.47
C GLU A 678 4.35 31.68 -37.21
N ILE A 679 5.23 31.55 -38.21
CA ILE A 679 6.63 31.97 -38.12
C ILE A 679 6.75 33.48 -37.89
N PHE A 680 5.97 34.30 -38.60
CA PHE A 680 5.94 35.75 -38.39
C PHE A 680 5.48 36.11 -36.97
N ALA A 681 4.46 35.43 -36.43
CA ALA A 681 4.03 35.61 -35.05
C ALA A 681 5.11 35.22 -34.03
N LEU A 682 5.83 34.12 -34.26
CA LEU A 682 6.94 33.65 -33.42
C LEU A 682 8.13 34.64 -33.43
N HIS A 683 8.47 35.21 -34.59
CA HIS A 683 9.51 36.25 -34.69
C HIS A 683 9.07 37.57 -34.05
N LYS A 684 7.85 38.06 -34.35
CA LYS A 684 7.30 39.29 -33.74
C LYS A 684 7.29 39.22 -32.22
N GLN A 685 7.03 38.04 -31.66
CA GLN A 685 6.98 37.79 -30.22
C GLN A 685 8.36 37.52 -29.60
N GLY A 686 9.45 37.47 -30.39
CA GLY A 686 10.81 37.24 -29.90
C GLY A 686 11.03 35.85 -29.31
N THR A 687 10.33 34.82 -29.81
CA THR A 687 10.26 33.50 -29.17
C THR A 687 11.61 32.80 -29.04
N TRP A 688 12.53 33.00 -29.99
CA TRP A 688 13.88 32.43 -29.94
C TRP A 688 14.95 33.35 -30.52
N THR A 689 16.21 33.01 -30.24
CA THR A 689 17.41 33.57 -30.89
C THR A 689 18.18 32.45 -31.58
N LEU A 690 18.80 32.75 -32.74
CA LEU A 690 19.69 31.79 -33.43
C LEU A 690 21.09 31.90 -32.83
N VAL A 691 21.62 30.78 -32.34
CA VAL A 691 22.96 30.67 -31.75
C VAL A 691 23.63 29.36 -32.18
N LEU A 692 24.96 29.30 -32.14
CA LEU A 692 25.68 28.04 -32.31
C LEU A 692 25.38 27.08 -31.15
N PRO A 693 25.20 25.77 -31.42
CA PRO A 693 24.97 24.78 -30.37
C PRO A 693 26.21 24.57 -29.51
N LEU A 694 26.06 24.63 -28.18
CA LEU A 694 27.10 24.20 -27.24
C LEU A 694 27.32 22.69 -27.36
N ALA A 695 28.58 22.25 -27.37
CA ALA A 695 29.01 20.89 -27.74
C ALA A 695 28.51 19.72 -26.85
N LYS A 696 27.61 19.98 -25.89
CA LYS A 696 26.93 18.97 -25.04
C LYS A 696 25.45 19.31 -24.77
N ALA A 697 24.84 20.25 -25.50
CA ALA A 697 23.47 20.69 -25.26
C ALA A 697 22.42 19.70 -25.80
N SER A 698 21.33 19.51 -25.05
CA SER A 698 20.13 18.82 -25.55
C SER A 698 19.40 19.71 -26.56
N ILE A 699 19.18 19.21 -27.78
CA ILE A 699 18.51 19.93 -28.87
C ILE A 699 17.21 19.21 -29.20
N LEU A 700 16.07 19.86 -28.92
CA LEU A 700 14.76 19.30 -29.23
C LEU A 700 14.45 19.44 -30.72
N GLY A 701 13.93 18.38 -31.34
CA GLY A 701 13.41 18.46 -32.71
C GLY A 701 12.22 19.43 -32.82
N SER A 702 12.02 20.03 -33.99
CA SER A 702 10.83 20.80 -34.35
C SER A 702 9.83 19.93 -35.13
N LYS A 703 8.53 20.23 -35.04
CA LYS A 703 7.49 19.58 -35.85
C LYS A 703 6.35 20.54 -36.18
N TRP A 704 5.92 20.52 -37.44
CA TRP A 704 4.68 21.17 -37.87
C TRP A 704 3.45 20.32 -37.56
N THR A 705 2.36 21.00 -37.19
CA THR A 705 1.01 20.43 -37.07
C THR A 705 0.03 21.30 -37.84
N TYR A 706 -0.97 20.68 -38.47
CA TYR A 706 -1.94 21.33 -39.34
C TYR A 706 -3.35 20.94 -38.91
N LYS A 707 -4.29 21.90 -38.84
CA LYS A 707 -5.72 21.65 -38.69
C LYS A 707 -6.53 22.67 -39.47
N THR A 708 -7.49 22.20 -40.24
CA THR A 708 -8.48 23.04 -40.92
C THR A 708 -9.58 23.45 -39.91
N LYS A 709 -9.82 24.74 -39.73
CA LYS A 709 -11.01 25.26 -39.02
C LYS A 709 -12.12 25.50 -40.03
N TYR A 710 -13.35 25.16 -39.63
CA TYR A 710 -14.58 25.37 -40.42
C TYR A 710 -15.55 26.28 -39.65
N HIS A 711 -16.40 26.99 -40.39
CA HIS A 711 -17.55 27.73 -39.86
C HIS A 711 -18.72 26.77 -39.55
N THR A 712 -19.75 27.27 -38.87
CA THR A 712 -20.96 26.52 -38.51
C THR A 712 -21.79 26.04 -39.72
N ASN A 713 -21.60 26.64 -40.89
CA ASN A 713 -22.19 26.24 -42.17
C ASN A 713 -21.31 25.26 -42.97
N GLY A 714 -20.17 24.80 -42.42
CA GLY A 714 -19.26 23.87 -43.07
C GLY A 714 -18.23 24.50 -44.02
N SER A 715 -18.25 25.82 -44.28
CA SER A 715 -17.20 26.46 -45.09
C SER A 715 -15.87 26.54 -44.33
N VAL A 716 -14.72 26.59 -45.04
CA VAL A 716 -13.40 26.73 -44.40
C VAL A 716 -13.26 28.13 -43.79
N ALA A 717 -13.05 28.19 -42.48
CA ALA A 717 -12.85 29.43 -41.74
C ALA A 717 -11.37 29.88 -41.70
N LYS A 718 -10.46 28.94 -41.45
CA LYS A 718 -9.01 29.18 -41.49
C LYS A 718 -8.21 27.89 -41.52
N TYR A 719 -7.21 27.82 -42.40
CA TYR A 719 -6.12 26.86 -42.30
C TYR A 719 -5.19 27.28 -41.15
N LYS A 720 -5.03 26.45 -40.10
CA LYS A 720 -4.11 26.74 -39.00
C LYS A 720 -2.95 25.76 -38.99
N ALA A 721 -1.77 26.24 -39.35
CA ALA A 721 -0.51 25.61 -38.98
C ALA A 721 -0.18 25.94 -37.51
N ARG A 722 0.61 25.09 -36.86
CA ARG A 722 1.21 25.32 -35.54
C ARG A 722 2.60 24.69 -35.49
N LEU A 723 3.60 25.44 -35.03
CA LEU A 723 4.93 24.91 -34.77
C LEU A 723 4.99 24.31 -33.35
N VAL A 724 5.55 23.11 -33.23
CA VAL A 724 5.55 22.32 -32.00
C VAL A 724 6.96 21.79 -31.72
N ALA A 725 7.52 22.08 -30.55
CA ALA A 725 8.76 21.48 -30.07
C ALA A 725 8.51 20.03 -29.65
N GLN A 726 9.44 19.12 -29.94
CA GLN A 726 9.33 17.69 -29.62
C GLN A 726 9.66 17.40 -28.14
N GLY A 727 8.95 18.07 -27.22
CA GLY A 727 9.15 17.95 -25.77
C GLY A 727 8.88 16.57 -25.19
N ASN A 728 8.46 15.59 -25.99
CA ASN A 728 8.47 14.18 -25.63
C ASN A 728 9.89 13.65 -25.35
N TYR A 729 10.94 14.27 -25.91
CA TYR A 729 12.35 13.93 -25.65
C TYR A 729 12.95 14.65 -24.44
N GLN A 730 12.23 15.59 -23.80
CA GLN A 730 12.72 16.24 -22.58
C GLN A 730 12.77 15.24 -21.40
N GLU A 731 13.83 15.28 -20.58
CA GLU A 731 14.01 14.42 -19.42
C GLU A 731 13.77 15.15 -18.08
N PHE A 732 13.19 14.42 -17.11
CA PHE A 732 12.93 14.95 -15.77
C PHE A 732 14.24 15.05 -14.97
N GLY A 733 14.45 16.17 -14.28
CA GLY A 733 15.68 16.49 -13.57
C GLY A 733 16.79 17.11 -14.44
N ILE A 734 16.64 17.08 -15.77
CA ILE A 734 17.58 17.70 -16.73
C ILE A 734 16.90 18.88 -17.43
N ASP A 735 15.88 18.62 -18.25
CA ASP A 735 15.13 19.67 -18.97
C ASP A 735 13.96 20.24 -18.15
N TYR A 736 13.52 19.55 -17.09
CA TYR A 736 12.48 20.07 -16.19
C TYR A 736 12.44 19.42 -14.80
N THR A 737 12.19 20.26 -13.80
CA THR A 737 11.84 19.89 -12.42
C THR A 737 10.33 19.80 -12.22
N GLU A 738 9.58 20.82 -12.65
CA GLU A 738 8.11 20.88 -12.49
C GLU A 738 7.40 21.24 -13.80
N THR A 739 6.24 20.61 -14.03
CA THR A 739 5.38 20.79 -15.22
C THR A 739 3.92 21.09 -14.88
N PHE A 740 3.53 20.96 -13.61
CA PHE A 740 2.14 21.19 -13.20
C PHE A 740 1.74 22.65 -13.41
N SER A 741 0.60 22.84 -14.06
CA SER A 741 -0.12 24.09 -14.22
C SER A 741 -1.51 23.91 -13.62
N PRO A 742 -1.99 24.82 -12.76
CA PRO A 742 -3.39 24.85 -12.34
C PRO A 742 -4.33 24.98 -13.54
N VAL A 743 -5.48 24.33 -13.43
CA VAL A 743 -6.58 24.36 -14.40
C VAL A 743 -7.90 24.36 -13.63
N VAL A 744 -8.80 25.28 -13.93
CA VAL A 744 -10.07 25.46 -13.21
C VAL A 744 -10.97 24.23 -13.28
N LYS A 745 -11.61 23.89 -12.15
CA LYS A 745 -12.51 22.74 -12.04
C LYS A 745 -13.94 23.07 -12.50
N LEU A 746 -14.65 22.07 -13.05
CA LEU A 746 -16.05 22.25 -13.52
C LEU A 746 -17.04 22.72 -12.43
N PRO A 747 -16.99 22.23 -11.17
CA PRO A 747 -17.80 22.80 -10.10
C PRO A 747 -17.53 24.29 -9.87
N THR A 748 -16.28 24.76 -9.98
CA THR A 748 -15.92 26.17 -9.87
C THR A 748 -16.57 27.02 -10.96
N ILE A 749 -16.62 26.51 -12.20
CA ILE A 749 -17.31 27.15 -13.33
C ILE A 749 -18.83 27.22 -13.09
N ARG A 750 -19.46 26.10 -12.67
CA ARG A 750 -20.91 26.07 -12.38
C ARG A 750 -21.27 27.00 -11.22
N ILE A 751 -20.43 27.08 -10.18
CA ILE A 751 -20.60 28.02 -9.08
C ILE A 751 -20.52 29.46 -9.58
N LEU A 752 -19.49 29.84 -10.36
CA LEU A 752 -19.40 31.19 -10.94
C LEU A 752 -20.68 31.57 -11.71
N LEU A 753 -21.17 30.69 -12.59
CA LEU A 753 -22.38 30.92 -13.38
C LEU A 753 -23.64 31.06 -12.49
N THR A 754 -23.76 30.23 -11.45
CA THR A 754 -24.88 30.29 -10.50
C THR A 754 -24.89 31.61 -9.72
N ILE A 755 -23.71 32.08 -9.30
CA ILE A 755 -23.55 33.34 -8.54
C ILE A 755 -23.78 34.55 -9.43
N ALA A 756 -23.24 34.54 -10.65
CA ALA A 756 -23.49 35.61 -11.62
C ALA A 756 -24.97 35.69 -11.99
N LEU A 757 -25.67 34.56 -12.13
CA LEU A 757 -27.11 34.53 -12.34
C LEU A 757 -27.90 35.06 -11.13
N HIS A 758 -27.52 34.64 -9.91
CA HIS A 758 -28.13 35.13 -8.67
C HIS A 758 -28.00 36.65 -8.52
N ASN A 759 -26.80 37.18 -8.75
CA ASN A 759 -26.49 38.61 -8.61
C ASN A 759 -26.72 39.43 -9.90
N SER A 760 -27.25 38.80 -10.96
CA SER A 760 -27.45 39.38 -12.29
C SER A 760 -26.20 40.02 -12.94
N TRP A 761 -25.01 39.50 -12.64
CA TRP A 761 -23.74 39.97 -13.17
C TRP A 761 -23.50 39.51 -14.63
N PRO A 762 -22.81 40.31 -15.46
CA PRO A 762 -22.34 39.86 -16.76
C PRO A 762 -21.25 38.79 -16.58
N VAL A 763 -21.30 37.74 -17.41
CA VAL A 763 -20.23 36.73 -17.53
C VAL A 763 -19.68 36.83 -18.94
N GLN A 764 -18.44 37.31 -19.04
CA GLN A 764 -17.77 37.55 -20.31
C GLN A 764 -16.67 36.51 -20.55
N GLN A 765 -16.47 36.16 -21.82
CA GLN A 765 -15.49 35.16 -22.24
C GLN A 765 -14.36 35.80 -23.05
N LEU A 766 -13.13 35.38 -22.78
CA LEU A 766 -11.91 35.88 -23.44
C LEU A 766 -11.05 34.70 -23.94
N ASP A 767 -10.40 34.85 -25.09
CA ASP A 767 -9.46 33.90 -25.70
C ASP A 767 -8.10 34.59 -25.90
N VAL A 768 -7.01 34.02 -25.39
CA VAL A 768 -5.67 34.60 -25.51
C VAL A 768 -4.98 34.09 -26.78
N ALA A 769 -4.72 34.99 -27.73
CA ALA A 769 -4.06 34.62 -28.97
C ALA A 769 -2.62 34.13 -28.72
N ASN A 770 -2.39 32.84 -28.96
CA ASN A 770 -1.09 32.18 -28.85
C ASN A 770 -0.47 32.27 -27.43
N ALA A 771 -1.31 32.13 -26.39
CA ALA A 771 -0.99 32.29 -24.97
C ALA A 771 0.40 31.77 -24.52
N PHE A 772 0.80 30.55 -24.93
CA PHE A 772 2.10 29.99 -24.57
C PHE A 772 3.30 30.86 -24.99
N LEU A 773 3.20 31.59 -26.10
CA LEU A 773 4.24 32.49 -26.58
C LEU A 773 4.39 33.77 -25.73
N HIS A 774 3.52 34.01 -24.75
CA HIS A 774 3.71 35.04 -23.72
C HIS A 774 4.49 34.51 -22.50
N GLY A 775 4.49 33.20 -22.25
CA GLY A 775 5.22 32.59 -21.13
C GLY A 775 6.74 32.65 -21.32
N THR A 776 7.47 33.27 -20.40
CA THR A 776 8.93 33.35 -20.45
C THR A 776 9.61 32.04 -20.01
N LEU A 777 10.81 31.76 -20.52
CA LEU A 777 11.65 30.64 -20.08
C LEU A 777 12.83 31.16 -19.26
N SER A 778 12.91 30.72 -18.00
CA SER A 778 14.07 30.93 -17.11
C SER A 778 15.25 29.99 -17.42
N GLU A 779 14.99 28.89 -18.13
CA GLU A 779 15.95 27.85 -18.47
C GLU A 779 16.27 27.90 -19.96
N THR A 780 17.52 27.61 -20.31
CA THR A 780 17.95 27.58 -21.72
C THR A 780 17.56 26.26 -22.36
N VAL A 781 16.55 26.30 -23.25
CA VAL A 781 16.13 25.16 -24.07
C VAL A 781 16.50 25.42 -25.53
N TYR A 782 17.14 24.45 -26.19
CA TYR A 782 17.47 24.52 -27.60
C TYR A 782 16.49 23.71 -28.45
N MET A 783 16.17 24.24 -29.62
CA MET A 783 15.32 23.58 -30.63
C MET A 783 16.01 23.64 -32.00
N SER A 784 15.90 22.57 -32.79
CA SER A 784 16.30 22.58 -34.20
C SER A 784 15.46 23.60 -34.98
N GLN A 785 16.03 24.24 -35.99
CA GLN A 785 15.32 25.21 -36.82
C GLN A 785 14.01 24.63 -37.41
N PRO A 786 12.97 25.47 -37.64
CA PRO A 786 11.70 25.02 -38.18
C PRO A 786 11.83 24.62 -39.66
N LYS A 787 11.52 23.36 -39.98
CA LYS A 787 11.65 22.85 -41.36
C LYS A 787 10.90 23.71 -42.37
N GLY A 788 11.61 24.13 -43.42
CA GLY A 788 11.14 25.05 -44.45
C GLY A 788 11.39 26.54 -44.19
N PHE A 789 11.89 26.88 -42.99
CA PHE A 789 12.23 28.24 -42.55
C PHE A 789 13.59 28.20 -41.83
N GLU A 790 14.54 27.50 -42.45
CA GLU A 790 15.94 27.37 -42.02
C GLU A 790 16.75 28.55 -42.59
N ASP A 791 17.65 29.14 -41.80
CA ASP A 791 18.47 30.28 -42.22
C ASP A 791 19.63 29.80 -43.12
N ASN A 792 19.51 30.06 -44.42
CA ASN A 792 20.53 29.73 -45.42
C ASN A 792 21.92 30.34 -45.12
N SER A 793 22.00 31.42 -44.34
CA SER A 793 23.27 32.03 -43.91
C SER A 793 23.85 31.40 -42.63
N ARG A 794 23.04 30.60 -41.91
CA ARG A 794 23.36 30.02 -40.59
C ARG A 794 22.78 28.60 -40.43
N PRO A 795 23.12 27.63 -41.32
CA PRO A 795 22.55 26.28 -41.26
C PRO A 795 22.85 25.56 -39.94
N ASP A 796 24.07 25.69 -39.41
CA ASP A 796 24.51 25.01 -38.18
C ASP A 796 24.01 25.65 -36.87
N HIS A 797 23.18 26.71 -36.95
CA HIS A 797 22.63 27.36 -35.76
C HIS A 797 21.36 26.66 -35.26
N VAL A 798 21.11 26.79 -33.96
CA VAL A 798 19.90 26.29 -33.27
C VAL A 798 19.10 27.44 -32.66
N CYS A 799 17.80 27.24 -32.53
CA CYS A 799 16.90 28.17 -31.87
C CYS A 799 17.03 28.02 -30.34
N LYS A 800 17.73 28.94 -29.67
CA LYS A 800 17.63 29.10 -28.22
C LYS A 800 16.27 29.73 -27.90
N LEU A 801 15.39 28.98 -27.25
CA LEU A 801 14.05 29.43 -26.88
C LEU A 801 14.11 30.39 -25.69
N ASN A 802 13.59 31.61 -25.88
CA ASN A 802 13.45 32.64 -24.84
C ASN A 802 12.04 32.62 -24.21
N LYS A 803 11.05 32.17 -25.00
CA LYS A 803 9.64 32.03 -24.58
C LYS A 803 9.15 30.61 -24.89
N ALA A 804 8.13 30.17 -24.15
CA ALA A 804 7.59 28.83 -24.29
C ALA A 804 6.85 28.66 -25.62
N ILE A 805 6.92 27.46 -26.19
CA ILE A 805 6.24 27.08 -27.44
C ILE A 805 5.42 25.81 -27.22
N TYR A 806 4.38 25.59 -28.04
CA TYR A 806 3.58 24.35 -28.01
C TYR A 806 4.49 23.11 -28.04
N GLY A 807 4.17 22.10 -27.24
CA GLY A 807 4.91 20.83 -27.18
C GLY A 807 5.98 20.74 -26.09
N LEU A 808 6.50 21.85 -25.56
CA LEU A 808 7.31 21.84 -24.34
C LEU A 808 6.46 21.41 -23.14
N LYS A 809 6.98 20.50 -22.30
CA LYS A 809 6.27 20.00 -21.10
C LYS A 809 5.94 21.09 -20.07
N LYS A 810 6.66 22.21 -20.10
CA LYS A 810 6.50 23.38 -19.21
C LYS A 810 5.59 24.50 -19.74
N ALA A 811 5.19 24.49 -21.02
CA ALA A 811 4.55 25.65 -21.64
C ALA A 811 3.26 26.15 -20.95
N PRO A 812 2.31 25.28 -20.53
CA PRO A 812 1.09 25.73 -19.84
C PRO A 812 1.40 26.44 -18.51
N ARG A 813 2.38 25.92 -17.75
CA ARG A 813 2.79 26.49 -16.45
C ARG A 813 3.43 27.86 -16.61
N GLN A 814 4.34 28.04 -17.57
CA GLN A 814 5.01 29.33 -17.77
C GLN A 814 4.04 30.40 -18.30
N TRP A 815 3.08 30.01 -19.14
CA TRP A 815 1.96 30.88 -19.49
C TRP A 815 1.15 31.27 -18.24
N TYR A 816 0.64 30.28 -17.49
CA TYR A 816 -0.16 30.51 -16.28
C TYR A 816 0.56 31.43 -15.30
N ASN A 817 1.83 31.14 -14.98
CA ASN A 817 2.65 31.94 -14.07
C ASN A 817 2.78 33.40 -14.55
N THR A 818 3.03 33.62 -15.84
CA THR A 818 3.19 34.96 -16.42
C THR A 818 1.86 35.74 -16.35
N PHE A 819 0.77 35.09 -16.74
CA PHE A 819 -0.57 35.68 -16.72
C PHE A 819 -1.05 36.01 -15.31
N THR A 820 -0.87 35.11 -14.35
CA THR A 820 -1.31 35.36 -12.96
C THR A 820 -0.41 36.34 -12.23
N SER A 821 0.89 36.40 -12.53
CA SER A 821 1.77 37.44 -11.99
C SER A 821 1.31 38.84 -12.40
N PHE A 822 0.88 39.02 -13.65
CA PHE A 822 0.29 40.28 -14.10
C PHE A 822 -1.07 40.58 -13.45
N LEU A 823 -1.95 39.58 -13.28
CA LEU A 823 -3.19 39.79 -12.53
C LEU A 823 -2.91 40.20 -11.07
N VAL A 824 -1.87 39.66 -10.43
CA VAL A 824 -1.46 40.07 -9.07
C VAL A 824 -0.96 41.52 -9.04
N THR A 825 -0.24 42.02 -10.06
CA THR A 825 0.14 43.45 -10.11
C THR A 825 -1.06 44.38 -10.39
N LEU A 826 -2.13 43.87 -11.00
CA LEU A 826 -3.44 44.55 -11.06
C LEU A 826 -4.26 44.45 -9.75
N GLY A 827 -3.76 43.76 -8.72
CA GLY A 827 -4.42 43.63 -7.41
C GLY A 827 -5.34 42.41 -7.24
N PHE A 828 -5.28 41.42 -8.13
CA PHE A 828 -5.95 40.13 -7.88
C PHE A 828 -5.20 39.28 -6.85
N SER A 829 -5.94 38.40 -6.17
CA SER A 829 -5.42 37.40 -5.24
C SER A 829 -5.79 35.98 -5.68
N HIS A 830 -4.96 34.99 -5.36
CA HIS A 830 -5.24 33.58 -5.66
C HIS A 830 -6.20 32.95 -4.64
N SER A 831 -7.17 32.17 -5.12
CA SER A 831 -7.99 31.32 -4.25
C SER A 831 -7.22 30.07 -3.80
N GLN A 832 -7.03 29.92 -2.49
CA GLN A 832 -6.50 28.70 -1.87
C GLN A 832 -7.37 27.44 -2.11
N ALA A 833 -8.63 27.60 -2.54
CA ALA A 833 -9.53 26.47 -2.81
C ALA A 833 -9.41 25.94 -4.26
N ASP A 834 -9.13 26.83 -5.23
CA ASP A 834 -8.90 26.50 -6.63
C ASP A 834 -7.94 27.58 -7.19
N PRO A 835 -6.64 27.31 -7.38
CA PRO A 835 -5.68 28.37 -7.73
C PRO A 835 -5.98 29.11 -9.03
N SER A 836 -6.70 28.45 -9.95
CA SER A 836 -7.17 29.02 -11.22
C SER A 836 -8.37 29.98 -11.09
N LEU A 837 -8.92 30.14 -9.87
CA LEU A 837 -9.81 31.24 -9.52
C LEU A 837 -8.98 32.38 -8.90
N LEU A 838 -8.90 33.49 -9.63
CA LEU A 838 -8.35 34.74 -9.15
C LEU A 838 -9.48 35.70 -8.76
N ILE A 839 -9.25 36.44 -7.67
CA ILE A 839 -10.26 37.25 -6.99
C ILE A 839 -9.70 38.66 -6.78
N TYR A 840 -10.32 39.64 -7.42
CA TYR A 840 -10.13 41.06 -7.12
C TYR A 840 -11.20 41.48 -6.13
N ARG A 841 -10.76 42.06 -5.01
CA ARG A 841 -11.62 42.65 -3.98
C ARG A 841 -10.98 43.93 -3.47
N LYS A 842 -11.63 45.06 -3.74
CA LYS A 842 -11.25 46.35 -3.17
C LYS A 842 -12.51 47.18 -2.95
N ASP A 843 -12.66 47.75 -1.76
CA ASP A 843 -13.82 48.53 -1.35
C ASP A 843 -15.12 47.76 -1.60
N GLN A 844 -16.02 48.25 -2.45
CA GLN A 844 -17.25 47.55 -2.86
C GLN A 844 -17.10 46.72 -4.15
N VAL A 845 -15.96 46.76 -4.84
CA VAL A 845 -15.75 46.08 -6.13
C VAL A 845 -15.32 44.62 -5.90
N GLN A 846 -16.05 43.69 -6.52
CA GLN A 846 -15.75 42.26 -6.53
C GLN A 846 -15.75 41.72 -7.96
N ILE A 847 -14.62 41.19 -8.41
CA ILE A 847 -14.46 40.58 -9.74
C ILE A 847 -13.75 39.22 -9.59
N PHE A 848 -14.31 38.22 -10.26
CA PHE A 848 -13.85 36.84 -10.26
C PHE A 848 -13.39 36.46 -11.67
N LEU A 849 -12.20 35.88 -11.77
CA LEU A 849 -11.58 35.50 -13.04
C LEU A 849 -11.16 34.02 -12.97
N LEU A 850 -11.65 33.22 -13.91
CA LEU A 850 -11.32 31.80 -14.04
C LEU A 850 -10.39 31.57 -15.24
N VAL A 851 -9.29 30.84 -15.03
CA VAL A 851 -8.29 30.54 -16.07
C VAL A 851 -8.32 29.06 -16.46
N TYR A 852 -8.61 28.78 -17.73
CA TYR A 852 -8.42 27.48 -18.37
C TYR A 852 -7.45 27.63 -19.55
N VAL A 853 -6.14 27.64 -19.26
CA VAL A 853 -5.10 27.69 -20.30
C VAL A 853 -5.27 28.91 -21.23
N ASP A 854 -5.67 28.74 -22.50
CA ASP A 854 -5.90 29.82 -23.47
C ASP A 854 -7.29 30.51 -23.27
N ASP A 855 -8.24 29.85 -22.61
CA ASP A 855 -9.64 30.28 -22.38
C ASP A 855 -9.84 30.90 -20.97
N ILE A 856 -10.53 32.05 -20.89
CA ILE A 856 -10.80 32.77 -19.63
C ILE A 856 -12.28 33.16 -19.51
N LEU A 857 -12.84 33.08 -18.28
CA LEU A 857 -14.10 33.72 -17.90
C LEU A 857 -13.86 34.83 -16.88
N ILE A 858 -14.57 35.94 -17.02
CA ILE A 858 -14.58 37.05 -16.05
C ILE A 858 -16.03 37.46 -15.73
N ALA A 859 -16.31 37.69 -14.45
CA ALA A 859 -17.61 38.21 -13.98
C ALA A 859 -17.43 39.03 -12.70
N GLY A 860 -18.28 40.03 -12.48
CA GLY A 860 -18.21 40.88 -11.30
C GLY A 860 -19.33 41.92 -11.23
N ASN A 861 -19.35 42.69 -10.14
CA ASN A 861 -20.45 43.62 -9.85
C ASN A 861 -20.31 44.99 -10.53
N ASP A 862 -19.09 45.54 -10.66
CA ASP A 862 -18.84 46.82 -11.31
C ASP A 862 -18.35 46.65 -12.75
N SER A 863 -19.14 47.12 -13.71
CA SER A 863 -18.84 47.03 -15.14
C SER A 863 -17.74 48.01 -15.60
N LYS A 864 -17.60 49.18 -14.95
CA LYS A 864 -16.58 50.18 -15.30
C LYS A 864 -15.19 49.67 -14.95
N HIS A 865 -15.04 49.10 -13.76
CA HIS A 865 -13.78 48.50 -13.30
C HIS A 865 -13.46 47.21 -14.05
N LEU A 866 -14.47 46.42 -14.44
CA LEU A 866 -14.29 45.27 -15.33
C LEU A 866 -13.76 45.71 -16.70
N HIS A 867 -14.32 46.76 -17.32
CA HIS A 867 -13.79 47.33 -18.57
C HIS A 867 -12.36 47.90 -18.44
N PHE A 868 -12.02 48.50 -17.29
CA PHE A 868 -10.64 48.93 -17.00
C PHE A 868 -9.65 47.75 -16.92
N ILE A 869 -10.01 46.65 -16.25
CA ILE A 869 -9.18 45.44 -16.21
C ILE A 869 -9.05 44.81 -17.60
N LEU A 870 -10.12 44.78 -18.40
CA LEU A 870 -10.07 44.30 -19.78
C LEU A 870 -9.14 45.13 -20.67
N SER A 871 -9.14 46.46 -20.55
CA SER A 871 -8.24 47.30 -21.34
C SER A 871 -6.77 47.06 -20.96
N LYS A 872 -6.47 46.92 -19.66
CA LYS A 872 -5.13 46.55 -19.16
C LYS A 872 -4.67 45.15 -19.58
N LEU A 873 -5.58 44.17 -19.62
CA LEU A 873 -5.28 42.84 -20.15
C LEU A 873 -4.99 42.87 -21.65
N ASN A 874 -5.72 43.69 -22.42
CA ASN A 874 -5.57 43.81 -23.87
C ASN A 874 -4.37 44.68 -24.31
N THR A 875 -3.74 45.45 -23.40
CA THR A 875 -2.46 46.14 -23.69
C THR A 875 -1.25 45.23 -23.55
N GLU A 876 -1.28 44.24 -22.65
CA GLU A 876 -0.14 43.34 -22.36
C GLU A 876 -0.24 41.99 -23.10
N PHE A 877 -1.46 41.47 -23.23
CA PHE A 877 -1.74 40.20 -23.89
C PHE A 877 -2.60 40.43 -25.12
N SER A 878 -2.41 39.60 -26.17
CA SER A 878 -3.24 39.69 -27.39
C SER A 878 -4.59 39.01 -27.14
N MET A 879 -5.49 39.73 -26.45
CA MET A 879 -6.79 39.23 -26.03
C MET A 879 -7.81 39.31 -27.16
N LYS A 880 -8.65 38.28 -27.31
CA LYS A 880 -9.91 38.36 -28.06
C LYS A 880 -11.06 38.40 -27.08
N HIS A 881 -11.82 39.49 -27.11
CA HIS A 881 -13.07 39.58 -26.39
C HIS A 881 -14.17 38.86 -27.18
N LEU A 882 -14.77 37.81 -26.60
CA LEU A 882 -15.83 37.02 -27.23
C LEU A 882 -17.24 37.45 -26.80
N GLY A 883 -17.35 38.52 -26.02
CA GLY A 883 -18.61 39.03 -25.50
C GLY A 883 -19.11 38.20 -24.32
N ASN A 884 -20.43 37.97 -24.27
CA ASN A 884 -21.05 37.07 -23.29
C ASN A 884 -20.56 35.63 -23.47
N VAL A 885 -20.57 34.85 -22.39
CA VAL A 885 -20.23 33.42 -22.48
C VAL A 885 -21.25 32.66 -23.36
N HIS A 886 -20.73 31.93 -24.36
CA HIS A 886 -21.53 31.18 -25.34
C HIS A 886 -21.02 29.74 -25.55
N GLU A 887 -19.70 29.51 -25.63
CA GLU A 887 -19.14 28.16 -25.70
C GLU A 887 -17.82 28.08 -24.91
N PHE A 888 -17.86 27.46 -23.73
CA PHE A 888 -16.68 27.32 -22.86
C PHE A 888 -16.29 25.85 -22.73
N LEU A 889 -15.04 25.51 -23.04
CA LEU A 889 -14.52 24.13 -23.04
C LEU A 889 -15.32 23.15 -23.93
N GLY A 890 -15.92 23.66 -25.00
CA GLY A 890 -16.80 22.88 -25.88
C GLY A 890 -18.20 22.56 -25.30
N ILE A 891 -18.53 23.12 -24.13
CA ILE A 891 -19.90 23.17 -23.59
C ILE A 891 -20.57 24.43 -24.14
N ASN A 892 -21.68 24.25 -24.86
CA ASN A 892 -22.55 25.34 -25.28
C ASN A 892 -23.32 25.88 -24.06
N ILE A 893 -23.40 27.20 -23.92
CA ILE A 893 -24.03 27.89 -22.79
C ILE A 893 -25.06 28.85 -23.37
N THR A 894 -26.32 28.42 -23.40
CA THR A 894 -27.45 29.29 -23.75
C THR A 894 -27.88 30.07 -22.50
N LYS A 895 -28.03 31.40 -22.63
CA LYS A 895 -28.50 32.27 -21.55
C LYS A 895 -29.95 32.69 -21.82
N THR A 896 -30.77 32.59 -20.78
CA THR A 896 -32.06 33.26 -20.64
C THR A 896 -31.98 34.24 -19.46
N ASP A 897 -33.00 35.08 -19.26
CA ASP A 897 -32.97 36.08 -18.17
C ASP A 897 -32.99 35.46 -16.76
N THR A 898 -33.50 34.23 -16.64
CA THR A 898 -33.70 33.51 -15.36
C THR A 898 -32.84 32.25 -15.21
N SER A 899 -32.18 31.78 -16.27
CA SER A 899 -31.35 30.57 -16.26
C SER A 899 -30.24 30.55 -17.31
N TYR A 900 -29.18 29.78 -17.04
CA TYR A 900 -28.25 29.28 -18.07
C TYR A 900 -28.54 27.80 -18.33
N PHE A 901 -28.39 27.33 -19.57
CA PHE A 901 -28.47 25.91 -19.90
C PHE A 901 -27.16 25.41 -20.54
N LEU A 902 -26.59 24.37 -19.94
CA LEU A 902 -25.30 23.78 -20.32
C LEU A 902 -25.52 22.55 -21.21
N SER A 903 -25.19 22.67 -22.50
CA SER A 903 -25.43 21.64 -23.51
C SER A 903 -24.13 21.14 -24.15
N GLN A 904 -24.08 19.84 -24.43
CA GLN A 904 -23.01 19.22 -25.23
C GLN A 904 -23.58 18.49 -26.47
N ALA A 905 -24.76 18.90 -26.97
CA ALA A 905 -25.48 18.23 -28.06
C ALA A 905 -24.62 18.01 -29.33
N LYS A 906 -23.88 19.04 -29.78
CA LYS A 906 -22.92 18.93 -30.92
C LYS A 906 -21.86 17.85 -30.68
N TYR A 907 -21.34 17.78 -29.45
CA TYR A 907 -20.30 16.82 -29.07
C TYR A 907 -20.85 15.40 -28.99
N ALA A 908 -22.02 15.22 -28.36
CA ALA A 908 -22.74 13.96 -28.34
C ALA A 908 -23.06 13.44 -29.76
N TYR A 909 -23.45 14.33 -30.69
CA TYR A 909 -23.64 13.96 -32.09
C TYR A 909 -22.35 13.49 -32.76
N SER A 910 -21.22 14.15 -32.50
CA SER A 910 -19.91 13.71 -33.01
C SER A 910 -19.51 12.31 -32.51
N ILE A 911 -19.87 11.94 -31.27
CA ILE A 911 -19.66 10.59 -30.73
C ILE A 911 -20.55 9.56 -31.44
N LEU A 912 -21.81 9.90 -31.74
CA LEU A 912 -22.73 9.02 -32.46
C LEU A 912 -22.27 8.77 -33.90
N LEU A 913 -21.73 9.80 -34.58
CA LEU A 913 -21.08 9.65 -35.88
C LEU A 913 -19.81 8.79 -35.78
N GLN A 914 -18.95 9.03 -34.79
CA GLN A 914 -17.75 8.21 -34.54
C GLN A 914 -18.10 6.73 -34.24
N ALA A 915 -19.33 6.45 -33.81
CA ALA A 915 -19.83 5.11 -33.52
C ALA A 915 -20.71 4.49 -34.63
N GLU A 916 -20.96 5.19 -35.75
CA GLU A 916 -21.90 4.78 -36.82
C GLU A 916 -23.34 4.54 -36.32
N LEU A 917 -23.79 5.34 -35.34
CA LEU A 917 -25.09 5.22 -34.66
C LEU A 917 -25.96 6.49 -34.75
N GLN A 918 -25.67 7.40 -35.69
CA GLN A 918 -26.47 8.61 -35.92
C GLN A 918 -27.93 8.32 -36.32
N ASN A 919 -28.18 7.19 -37.02
CA ASN A 919 -29.51 6.78 -37.48
C ASN A 919 -30.09 5.60 -36.67
N CYS A 920 -29.63 5.36 -35.44
CA CYS A 920 -30.10 4.24 -34.63
C CYS A 920 -31.41 4.54 -33.86
N ASN A 921 -32.26 3.52 -33.70
CA ASN A 921 -33.47 3.62 -32.89
C ASN A 921 -33.12 3.96 -31.43
N ALA A 922 -33.70 5.04 -30.90
CA ALA A 922 -33.44 5.51 -29.54
C ALA A 922 -33.76 4.47 -28.44
N LEU A 923 -33.30 4.74 -27.22
CA LEU A 923 -33.70 4.04 -25.99
C LEU A 923 -33.91 5.06 -24.86
N ALA A 924 -34.78 4.74 -23.90
CA ALA A 924 -35.12 5.62 -22.77
C ALA A 924 -34.27 5.40 -21.50
N ASN A 925 -33.35 4.42 -21.50
CA ASN A 925 -32.50 4.09 -20.34
C ASN A 925 -31.14 3.54 -20.83
N PRO A 926 -29.99 4.10 -20.39
CA PRO A 926 -28.67 3.67 -20.84
C PRO A 926 -28.28 2.27 -20.34
N ASN A 927 -28.83 1.81 -19.21
CA ASN A 927 -28.51 0.53 -18.59
C ASN A 927 -29.64 -0.50 -18.74
N CYS A 928 -29.32 -1.77 -18.51
CA CYS A 928 -30.31 -2.84 -18.35
C CYS A 928 -30.22 -3.42 -16.92
N THR A 929 -31.35 -3.90 -16.41
CA THR A 929 -31.47 -4.57 -15.10
C THR A 929 -31.18 -6.07 -15.17
N LYS A 930 -31.21 -6.64 -16.37
CA LYS A 930 -30.81 -8.01 -16.72
C LYS A 930 -30.06 -7.96 -18.05
N MET A 931 -28.99 -8.74 -18.18
CA MET A 931 -28.33 -8.95 -19.48
C MET A 931 -29.12 -9.98 -20.30
N PRO A 932 -29.12 -9.89 -21.65
CA PRO A 932 -29.55 -10.99 -22.51
C PRO A 932 -28.69 -12.23 -22.27
N THR A 933 -29.27 -13.43 -22.41
CA THR A 933 -28.52 -14.70 -22.40
C THR A 933 -27.65 -14.83 -23.65
N ASP A 934 -28.17 -14.39 -24.79
CA ASP A 934 -27.51 -14.47 -26.09
C ASP A 934 -26.91 -13.11 -26.46
N THR A 935 -25.58 -12.97 -26.30
CA THR A 935 -24.81 -11.82 -26.79
C THR A 935 -23.87 -12.24 -27.93
N THR A 936 -24.42 -12.98 -28.90
CA THR A 936 -23.71 -13.61 -30.03
C THR A 936 -23.62 -12.72 -31.29
N ASP A 937 -24.19 -11.52 -31.25
CA ASP A 937 -24.31 -10.61 -32.41
C ASP A 937 -22.99 -9.82 -32.66
N VAL A 938 -21.90 -10.55 -32.89
CA VAL A 938 -20.51 -10.06 -32.99
C VAL A 938 -20.23 -9.43 -34.38
N ARG A 939 -21.06 -8.45 -34.77
CA ARG A 939 -20.77 -7.55 -35.91
C ARG A 939 -20.16 -6.21 -35.47
N PHE A 940 -20.24 -5.87 -34.18
CA PHE A 940 -19.69 -4.62 -33.65
C PHE A 940 -18.26 -4.78 -33.11
N LEU A 941 -17.31 -4.74 -34.05
CA LEU A 941 -15.96 -4.18 -33.92
C LEU A 941 -14.94 -4.92 -33.01
N ASN A 942 -14.11 -5.76 -33.64
CA ASN A 942 -12.90 -6.37 -33.07
C ASN A 942 -11.75 -5.35 -32.78
N ASP A 943 -12.05 -4.08 -32.49
CA ASP A 943 -11.07 -3.02 -32.28
C ASP A 943 -11.18 -2.37 -30.88
N PRO A 944 -10.37 -2.83 -29.91
CA PRO A 944 -10.26 -2.21 -28.60
C PRO A 944 -9.79 -0.74 -28.63
N THR A 945 -9.17 -0.25 -29.70
CA THR A 945 -8.78 1.17 -29.83
C THR A 945 -10.01 2.06 -30.08
N ARG A 946 -10.94 1.66 -30.96
CA ARG A 946 -12.23 2.33 -31.16
C ARG A 946 -13.09 2.29 -29.89
N TYR A 947 -13.12 1.17 -29.17
CA TYR A 947 -13.77 1.10 -27.85
C TYR A 947 -13.18 2.13 -26.87
N ARG A 948 -11.85 2.11 -26.64
CA ARG A 948 -11.16 3.08 -25.76
C ARG A 948 -11.41 4.52 -26.16
N SER A 949 -11.40 4.82 -27.45
CA SER A 949 -11.64 6.16 -27.98
C SER A 949 -13.05 6.65 -27.67
N ILE A 950 -14.08 5.84 -27.93
CA ILE A 950 -15.47 6.22 -27.67
C ILE A 950 -15.72 6.34 -26.16
N ILE A 951 -15.18 5.45 -25.31
CA ILE A 951 -15.32 5.57 -23.85
C ILE A 951 -14.62 6.83 -23.31
N GLY A 952 -13.43 7.19 -23.83
CA GLY A 952 -12.76 8.43 -23.47
C GLY A 952 -13.57 9.68 -23.84
N SER A 953 -14.21 9.68 -25.02
CA SER A 953 -15.13 10.76 -25.42
C SER A 953 -16.39 10.82 -24.54
N LEU A 954 -16.98 9.67 -24.21
CA LEU A 954 -18.14 9.59 -23.32
C LEU A 954 -17.81 10.05 -21.90
N GLN A 955 -16.58 9.85 -21.42
CA GLN A 955 -16.13 10.39 -20.14
C GLN A 955 -16.12 11.93 -20.13
N TYR A 956 -15.85 12.59 -21.27
CA TYR A 956 -15.97 14.05 -21.40
C TYR A 956 -17.42 14.53 -21.50
N LEU A 957 -18.33 13.70 -22.03
CA LEU A 957 -19.77 13.99 -22.07
C LEU A 957 -20.43 13.95 -20.67
N THR A 958 -19.83 13.26 -19.68
CA THR A 958 -20.34 13.26 -18.30
C THR A 958 -20.29 14.63 -17.61
N LEU A 959 -19.71 15.67 -18.25
CA LEU A 959 -19.59 17.03 -17.70
C LEU A 959 -20.90 17.84 -17.77
N THR A 960 -21.81 17.56 -18.71
CA THR A 960 -23.20 18.05 -18.65
C THR A 960 -24.23 16.94 -18.47
N ARG A 961 -23.81 15.67 -18.54
CA ARG A 961 -24.67 14.49 -18.46
C ARG A 961 -24.35 13.63 -17.22
N PRO A 962 -24.77 14.05 -16.00
CA PRO A 962 -24.59 13.22 -14.81
C PRO A 962 -25.33 11.87 -14.94
N ASP A 963 -26.46 11.86 -15.66
CA ASP A 963 -27.35 10.71 -15.86
C ASP A 963 -26.72 9.50 -16.59
N ILE A 964 -25.61 9.68 -17.31
CA ILE A 964 -24.85 8.58 -17.92
C ILE A 964 -23.61 8.16 -17.13
N SER A 965 -23.27 8.86 -16.03
CA SER A 965 -21.97 8.70 -15.34
C SER A 965 -21.72 7.28 -14.83
N TYR A 966 -22.76 6.60 -14.34
CA TYR A 966 -22.66 5.21 -13.88
C TYR A 966 -22.42 4.22 -15.03
N SER A 967 -23.12 4.38 -16.16
CA SER A 967 -22.88 3.58 -17.38
C SER A 967 -21.45 3.74 -17.90
N VAL A 968 -20.96 4.98 -17.96
CA VAL A 968 -19.58 5.27 -18.37
C VAL A 968 -18.57 4.71 -17.35
N ASN A 969 -18.87 4.77 -16.05
CA ASN A 969 -18.01 4.19 -15.01
C ASN A 969 -17.87 2.66 -15.16
N ILE A 970 -18.96 1.92 -15.41
CA ILE A 970 -18.90 0.48 -15.71
C ILE A 970 -18.04 0.22 -16.95
N LEU A 971 -18.34 0.89 -18.07
CA LEU A 971 -17.66 0.64 -19.35
C LEU A 971 -16.16 0.97 -19.32
N SER A 972 -15.76 1.99 -18.54
CA SER A 972 -14.36 2.38 -18.34
C SER A 972 -13.50 1.30 -17.66
N GLN A 973 -14.09 0.42 -16.85
CA GLN A 973 -13.39 -0.67 -16.17
C GLN A 973 -12.86 -1.74 -17.14
N HIS A 974 -13.36 -1.76 -18.37
CA HIS A 974 -13.04 -2.75 -19.41
C HIS A 974 -12.28 -2.14 -20.61
N MET A 975 -11.63 -0.99 -20.42
CA MET A 975 -10.88 -0.31 -21.49
C MET A 975 -9.62 -1.07 -21.98
N HIS A 976 -9.05 -1.95 -21.17
CA HIS A 976 -7.92 -2.78 -21.61
C HIS A 976 -8.39 -3.94 -22.51
N ASP A 977 -9.41 -4.68 -22.05
CA ASP A 977 -9.94 -5.90 -22.66
C ASP A 977 -11.49 -5.87 -22.69
N PRO A 978 -12.10 -5.38 -23.79
CA PRO A 978 -13.55 -5.28 -23.92
C PRO A 978 -14.16 -6.56 -24.52
N LEU A 979 -14.96 -7.27 -23.73
CA LEU A 979 -15.73 -8.44 -24.15
C LEU A 979 -17.08 -8.05 -24.82
N PRO A 980 -17.73 -8.94 -25.60
CA PRO A 980 -19.00 -8.64 -26.28
C PRO A 980 -20.13 -8.07 -25.39
N PRO A 981 -20.32 -8.49 -24.12
CA PRO A 981 -21.26 -7.84 -23.20
C PRO A 981 -21.01 -6.35 -22.98
N HIS A 982 -19.75 -5.89 -23.03
CA HIS A 982 -19.39 -4.48 -22.85
C HIS A 982 -19.69 -3.67 -24.12
N PHE A 983 -19.52 -4.26 -25.30
CA PHE A 983 -19.98 -3.67 -26.57
C PHE A 983 -21.51 -3.56 -26.64
N TYR A 984 -22.25 -4.54 -26.13
CA TYR A 984 -23.72 -4.45 -26.00
C TYR A 984 -24.13 -3.26 -25.11
N LEU A 985 -23.52 -3.13 -23.94
CA LEU A 985 -23.79 -2.01 -23.01
C LEU A 985 -23.38 -0.65 -23.59
N LEU A 986 -22.25 -0.57 -24.31
CA LEU A 986 -21.84 0.65 -25.03
C LEU A 986 -22.85 1.03 -26.12
N LYS A 987 -23.27 0.07 -26.96
CA LYS A 987 -24.29 0.29 -27.99
C LYS A 987 -25.62 0.74 -27.38
N ARG A 988 -25.98 0.22 -26.19
CA ARG A 988 -27.17 0.64 -25.44
C ARG A 988 -27.07 2.09 -24.93
N LEU A 989 -25.94 2.47 -24.33
CA LEU A 989 -25.66 3.84 -23.89
C LEU A 989 -25.70 4.84 -25.05
N LEU A 990 -25.12 4.49 -26.20
CA LEU A 990 -25.14 5.35 -27.40
C LEU A 990 -26.56 5.52 -27.96
N ARG A 991 -27.37 4.45 -27.99
CA ARG A 991 -28.81 4.54 -28.34
C ARG A 991 -29.62 5.42 -27.37
N TYR A 992 -29.25 5.46 -26.08
CA TYR A 992 -29.84 6.39 -25.11
C TYR A 992 -29.43 7.85 -25.38
N ILE A 993 -28.15 8.09 -25.70
CA ILE A 993 -27.66 9.43 -26.07
C ILE A 993 -28.34 9.92 -27.37
N ARG A 994 -28.57 9.06 -28.36
CA ARG A 994 -29.31 9.41 -29.58
C ARG A 994 -30.74 9.89 -29.33
N GLY A 995 -31.42 9.31 -28.33
CA GLY A 995 -32.75 9.72 -27.88
C GLY A 995 -32.76 10.89 -26.89
N THR A 996 -31.60 11.34 -26.42
CA THR A 996 -31.46 12.43 -25.44
C THR A 996 -30.41 13.45 -25.88
N LEU A 997 -30.27 13.66 -27.20
CA LEU A 997 -29.21 14.51 -27.76
C LEU A 997 -29.27 15.95 -27.25
N HIS A 998 -30.48 16.48 -27.08
CA HIS A 998 -30.79 17.83 -26.63
C HIS A 998 -30.90 17.95 -25.11
N TYR A 999 -30.54 16.90 -24.34
CA TYR A 999 -30.55 16.97 -22.88
C TYR A 999 -29.23 17.57 -22.36
N GLY A 1000 -29.35 18.42 -21.36
CA GLY A 1000 -28.25 19.16 -20.73
C GLY A 1000 -28.56 19.50 -19.28
N LEU A 1001 -27.84 20.47 -18.73
CA LEU A 1001 -27.96 20.85 -17.32
C LEU A 1001 -28.38 22.32 -17.17
N PRO A 1002 -29.57 22.62 -16.61
CA PRO A 1002 -29.96 23.98 -16.27
C PRO A 1002 -29.26 24.45 -14.99
N ILE A 1003 -28.92 25.74 -14.97
CA ILE A 1003 -28.52 26.53 -13.81
C ILE A 1003 -29.61 27.57 -13.62
N THR A 1004 -30.38 27.47 -12.54
CA THR A 1004 -31.55 28.31 -12.27
C THR A 1004 -31.30 29.25 -11.09
N LYS A 1005 -31.88 30.46 -11.17
CA LYS A 1005 -31.82 31.44 -10.07
C LYS A 1005 -32.57 30.89 -8.86
N SER A 1006 -31.81 30.43 -7.86
CA SER A 1006 -32.27 29.77 -6.63
C SER A 1006 -31.41 30.23 -5.45
N ASN A 1007 -31.75 29.83 -4.22
CA ASN A 1007 -30.96 30.22 -3.04
C ASN A 1007 -29.55 29.62 -3.06
N LEU A 1008 -28.60 30.23 -2.35
CA LEU A 1008 -27.18 29.82 -2.37
C LEU A 1008 -26.81 28.86 -1.22
N ILE A 1009 -27.71 27.93 -0.88
CA ILE A 1009 -27.52 26.96 0.21
C ILE A 1009 -27.01 25.63 -0.36
N LEU A 1010 -25.90 25.12 0.18
CA LEU A 1010 -25.33 23.83 -0.22
C LEU A 1010 -26.12 22.65 0.40
N LYS A 1011 -26.53 21.69 -0.44
CA LYS A 1011 -27.20 20.43 -0.05
C LYS A 1011 -26.59 19.25 -0.81
N SER A 1012 -26.52 18.06 -0.20
CA SER A 1012 -25.81 16.93 -0.81
C SER A 1012 -26.47 15.57 -0.54
N PHE A 1013 -26.27 14.61 -1.45
CA PHE A 1013 -26.85 13.26 -1.39
C PHE A 1013 -25.78 12.20 -1.61
N SER A 1014 -25.83 11.10 -0.86
CA SER A 1014 -24.87 9.98 -0.92
C SER A 1014 -25.59 8.63 -0.91
N ASP A 1015 -25.11 7.71 -1.76
CA ASP A 1015 -25.54 6.31 -1.84
C ASP A 1015 -24.33 5.42 -2.21
N ALA A 1016 -24.41 4.13 -1.88
CA ALA A 1016 -23.46 3.12 -2.34
C ALA A 1016 -24.17 1.79 -2.65
N ASP A 1017 -23.70 1.10 -3.69
CA ASP A 1017 -24.01 -0.33 -3.79
C ASP A 1017 -23.31 -1.11 -2.64
N TRP A 1018 -23.70 -2.38 -2.46
CA TRP A 1018 -22.92 -3.29 -1.63
C TRP A 1018 -22.43 -4.48 -2.45
N ALA A 1019 -21.13 -4.47 -2.75
CA ALA A 1019 -20.45 -5.47 -3.54
C ALA A 1019 -21.16 -5.73 -4.89
N GLY A 1020 -21.47 -4.65 -5.63
CA GLY A 1020 -22.11 -4.71 -6.94
C GLY A 1020 -21.27 -5.40 -8.01
N ASP A 1021 -19.94 -5.37 -7.90
CA ASP A 1021 -19.04 -6.14 -8.77
C ASP A 1021 -19.08 -7.64 -8.42
N PRO A 1022 -19.50 -8.54 -9.35
CA PRO A 1022 -19.49 -9.99 -9.09
C PRO A 1022 -18.07 -10.57 -8.95
N ILE A 1023 -17.06 -9.98 -9.62
CA ILE A 1023 -15.68 -10.48 -9.66
C ILE A 1023 -14.89 -9.97 -8.45
N THR A 1024 -14.71 -8.65 -8.31
CA THR A 1024 -13.85 -8.12 -7.21
C THR A 1024 -14.59 -7.93 -5.89
N ARG A 1025 -15.93 -8.07 -5.87
CA ARG A 1025 -16.81 -7.82 -4.70
C ARG A 1025 -16.67 -6.41 -4.10
N LYS A 1026 -16.06 -5.46 -4.83
CA LYS A 1026 -15.96 -4.05 -4.44
C LYS A 1026 -17.27 -3.32 -4.75
N SER A 1027 -17.58 -2.32 -3.95
CA SER A 1027 -18.78 -1.50 -4.14
C SER A 1027 -18.54 -0.26 -5.00
N THR A 1028 -19.60 0.34 -5.52
CA THR A 1028 -19.62 1.65 -6.18
C THR A 1028 -20.24 2.69 -5.26
N SER A 1029 -19.51 3.78 -4.97
CA SER A 1029 -20.07 4.97 -4.33
C SER A 1029 -20.53 5.98 -5.38
N GLY A 1030 -21.66 6.61 -5.09
CA GLY A 1030 -22.24 7.67 -5.91
C GLY A 1030 -22.73 8.80 -5.02
N TYR A 1031 -22.42 10.04 -5.40
CA TYR A 1031 -22.88 11.21 -4.65
C TYR A 1031 -23.00 12.45 -5.53
N CYS A 1032 -23.81 13.41 -5.09
CA CYS A 1032 -23.97 14.72 -5.72
C CYS A 1032 -24.16 15.85 -4.71
N SER A 1033 -24.00 17.09 -5.18
CA SER A 1033 -24.19 18.32 -4.40
C SER A 1033 -24.81 19.41 -5.24
N PHE A 1034 -25.82 20.06 -4.67
CA PHE A 1034 -26.61 21.15 -5.23
C PHE A 1034 -26.32 22.44 -4.48
N LEU A 1035 -26.31 23.56 -5.20
CA LEU A 1035 -26.35 24.91 -4.65
C LEU A 1035 -27.73 25.48 -4.96
N GLY A 1036 -28.57 25.57 -3.93
CA GLY A 1036 -30.01 25.78 -4.11
C GLY A 1036 -30.63 24.60 -4.84
N ASP A 1037 -31.11 24.87 -6.05
CA ASP A 1037 -31.73 23.90 -6.94
C ASP A 1037 -30.81 23.52 -8.11
N THR A 1038 -29.65 24.18 -8.25
CA THR A 1038 -28.65 23.90 -9.30
C THR A 1038 -27.68 22.80 -8.88
N LEU A 1039 -27.57 21.75 -9.67
CA LEU A 1039 -26.58 20.67 -9.47
C LEU A 1039 -25.15 21.16 -9.83
N ILE A 1040 -24.29 21.33 -8.82
CA ILE A 1040 -22.92 21.86 -9.02
C ILE A 1040 -21.83 20.79 -9.07
N SER A 1041 -22.01 19.64 -8.40
CA SER A 1041 -20.99 18.56 -8.36
C SER A 1041 -21.62 17.17 -8.27
N TRP A 1042 -20.94 16.18 -8.84
CA TRP A 1042 -21.28 14.75 -8.75
C TRP A 1042 -20.03 13.88 -8.95
N THR A 1043 -20.07 12.64 -8.46
CA THR A 1043 -19.02 11.65 -8.68
C THR A 1043 -19.59 10.23 -8.63
N VAL A 1044 -19.06 9.37 -9.50
CA VAL A 1044 -19.27 7.91 -9.48
C VAL A 1044 -17.92 7.23 -9.37
N LYS A 1045 -17.74 6.35 -8.37
CA LYS A 1045 -16.42 5.80 -8.06
C LYS A 1045 -16.49 4.42 -7.41
N LYS A 1046 -15.88 3.43 -8.07
CA LYS A 1046 -15.62 2.11 -7.48
C LYS A 1046 -14.69 2.26 -6.28
N GLN A 1047 -15.08 1.70 -5.13
CA GLN A 1047 -14.32 1.73 -3.89
C GLN A 1047 -12.98 0.99 -4.06
N ARG A 1048 -11.93 1.48 -3.40
CA ARG A 1048 -10.58 0.90 -3.51
C ARG A 1048 -10.50 -0.47 -2.81
N THR A 1049 -11.15 -0.59 -1.67
CA THR A 1049 -11.27 -1.79 -0.83
C THR A 1049 -12.61 -2.49 -1.02
N VAL A 1050 -12.72 -3.74 -0.54
CA VAL A 1050 -14.00 -4.46 -0.43
C VAL A 1050 -14.68 -4.03 0.88
N SER A 1051 -15.99 -3.83 0.85
CA SER A 1051 -16.80 -3.44 2.02
C SER A 1051 -17.53 -4.65 2.60
N ARG A 1052 -17.29 -4.95 3.88
CA ARG A 1052 -17.78 -6.16 4.58
C ARG A 1052 -19.26 -6.10 4.93
N SER A 1053 -19.88 -4.92 4.84
CA SER A 1053 -21.31 -4.67 5.02
C SER A 1053 -21.77 -3.51 4.13
N SER A 1054 -23.08 -3.37 3.92
CA SER A 1054 -23.67 -2.20 3.22
C SER A 1054 -23.46 -0.91 4.02
N THR A 1055 -23.55 -0.96 5.35
CA THR A 1055 -23.21 0.16 6.23
C THR A 1055 -21.78 0.66 6.00
N GLU A 1056 -20.83 -0.23 5.74
CA GLU A 1056 -19.44 0.14 5.44
C GLU A 1056 -19.27 0.79 4.06
N SER A 1057 -19.97 0.31 3.03
CA SER A 1057 -19.88 0.97 1.71
C SER A 1057 -20.56 2.34 1.70
N GLU A 1058 -21.68 2.49 2.42
CA GLU A 1058 -22.33 3.79 2.62
C GLU A 1058 -21.46 4.76 3.42
N TYR A 1059 -20.89 4.33 4.55
CA TYR A 1059 -20.06 5.21 5.38
C TYR A 1059 -18.84 5.76 4.62
N ARG A 1060 -18.25 4.95 3.72
CA ARG A 1060 -17.18 5.40 2.81
C ARG A 1060 -17.66 6.39 1.75
N ALA A 1061 -18.92 6.30 1.31
CA ALA A 1061 -19.52 7.30 0.43
C ALA A 1061 -19.74 8.63 1.19
N LEU A 1062 -20.24 8.58 2.44
CA LEU A 1062 -20.41 9.74 3.32
C LEU A 1062 -19.09 10.47 3.59
N ALA A 1063 -18.01 9.75 3.90
CA ALA A 1063 -16.70 10.35 4.14
C ALA A 1063 -16.10 10.99 2.86
N ALA A 1064 -16.25 10.33 1.70
CA ALA A 1064 -15.83 10.89 0.42
C ALA A 1064 -16.61 12.16 0.05
N LEU A 1065 -17.94 12.14 0.16
CA LEU A 1065 -18.78 13.31 -0.06
C LEU A 1065 -18.48 14.45 0.92
N THR A 1066 -18.22 14.14 2.19
CA THR A 1066 -17.89 15.15 3.20
C THR A 1066 -16.58 15.88 2.88
N THR A 1067 -15.60 15.18 2.29
CA THR A 1067 -14.38 15.80 1.79
C THR A 1067 -14.69 16.84 0.69
N ASP A 1068 -15.57 16.49 -0.25
CA ASP A 1068 -16.00 17.40 -1.32
C ASP A 1068 -16.88 18.54 -0.78
N ILE A 1069 -17.74 18.31 0.21
CA ILE A 1069 -18.52 19.37 0.90
C ILE A 1069 -17.58 20.38 1.58
N VAL A 1070 -16.56 19.93 2.31
CA VAL A 1070 -15.60 20.84 2.96
C VAL A 1070 -14.83 21.66 1.93
N TRP A 1071 -14.47 21.07 0.78
CA TRP A 1071 -13.88 21.81 -0.33
C TRP A 1071 -14.86 22.83 -0.95
N LEU A 1072 -16.12 22.45 -1.18
CA LEU A 1072 -17.17 23.32 -1.73
C LEU A 1072 -17.50 24.48 -0.78
N ARG A 1073 -17.62 24.23 0.54
CA ARG A 1073 -17.81 25.29 1.56
C ARG A 1073 -16.67 26.31 1.50
N ARG A 1074 -15.41 25.85 1.48
CA ARG A 1074 -14.22 26.72 1.34
C ARG A 1074 -14.23 27.53 0.04
N LEU A 1075 -14.66 26.93 -1.08
CA LEU A 1075 -14.75 27.61 -2.37
C LEU A 1075 -15.85 28.68 -2.38
N LEU A 1076 -17.04 28.37 -1.83
CA LEU A 1076 -18.15 29.32 -1.67
C LEU A 1076 -17.75 30.52 -0.80
N THR A 1077 -17.02 30.31 0.30
CA THR A 1077 -16.46 31.41 1.12
C THR A 1077 -15.52 32.31 0.31
N LYS A 1078 -14.69 31.75 -0.58
CA LYS A 1078 -13.84 32.57 -1.47
C LYS A 1078 -14.65 33.39 -2.47
N PHE A 1079 -15.78 32.87 -2.97
CA PHE A 1079 -16.78 33.66 -3.71
C PHE A 1079 -17.58 34.67 -2.84
N GLY A 1080 -17.44 34.66 -1.52
CA GLY A 1080 -18.14 35.56 -0.59
C GLY A 1080 -19.45 35.01 -0.01
N ILE A 1081 -19.75 33.72 -0.23
CA ILE A 1081 -20.96 33.06 0.26
C ILE A 1081 -20.58 32.21 1.48
N SER A 1082 -20.73 32.80 2.66
CA SER A 1082 -20.54 32.08 3.92
C SER A 1082 -21.70 31.11 4.17
N GLN A 1083 -21.39 29.82 4.27
CA GLN A 1083 -22.36 28.78 4.63
C GLN A 1083 -22.52 28.72 6.16
N ASN A 1084 -23.23 29.71 6.72
CA ASN A 1084 -23.35 29.93 8.18
C ASN A 1084 -24.01 28.77 8.96
N TYR A 1085 -24.66 27.85 8.25
CA TYR A 1085 -25.31 26.65 8.80
C TYR A 1085 -24.56 25.38 8.35
N PRO A 1086 -24.67 24.26 9.08
CA PRO A 1086 -24.16 22.97 8.61
C PRO A 1086 -24.79 22.59 7.26
N THR A 1087 -23.98 22.02 6.36
CA THR A 1087 -24.47 21.53 5.07
C THR A 1087 -25.29 20.26 5.26
N ASP A 1088 -26.51 20.25 4.72
CA ASP A 1088 -27.42 19.11 4.81
C ASP A 1088 -26.99 17.98 3.87
N LEU A 1089 -26.77 16.79 4.43
CA LEU A 1089 -26.27 15.60 3.75
C LEU A 1089 -27.26 14.45 3.95
N TYR A 1090 -27.93 14.05 2.87
CA TYR A 1090 -28.98 13.02 2.87
C TYR A 1090 -28.43 11.62 2.57
N CYS A 1091 -28.87 10.64 3.37
CA CYS A 1091 -28.57 9.21 3.21
C CYS A 1091 -29.77 8.36 3.69
N ASP A 1092 -30.00 7.21 3.07
CA ASP A 1092 -31.11 6.30 3.41
C ASP A 1092 -30.68 5.10 4.27
N ASN A 1093 -29.37 4.86 4.43
CA ASN A 1093 -28.86 3.85 5.34
C ASN A 1093 -28.85 4.36 6.79
N MET A 1094 -29.94 4.11 7.51
CA MET A 1094 -30.10 4.46 8.93
C MET A 1094 -28.97 3.93 9.82
N SER A 1095 -28.36 2.80 9.48
CA SER A 1095 -27.23 2.25 10.25
C SER A 1095 -25.95 3.07 10.06
N ALA A 1096 -25.74 3.68 8.90
CA ALA A 1096 -24.60 4.56 8.65
C ALA A 1096 -24.77 5.91 9.39
N ILE A 1097 -26.00 6.47 9.37
CA ILE A 1097 -26.34 7.69 10.12
C ILE A 1097 -26.21 7.47 11.63
N ALA A 1098 -26.79 6.37 12.15
CA ALA A 1098 -26.66 6.02 13.56
C ALA A 1098 -25.19 5.81 13.97
N LEU A 1099 -24.37 5.20 13.10
CA LEU A 1099 -22.94 4.99 13.36
C LEU A 1099 -22.12 6.30 13.34
N ALA A 1100 -22.58 7.30 12.60
CA ALA A 1100 -21.96 8.63 12.53
C ALA A 1100 -22.36 9.49 13.74
N ASN A 1101 -23.63 9.47 14.14
CA ASN A 1101 -24.13 10.29 15.24
C ASN A 1101 -23.81 9.72 16.64
N ASN A 1102 -23.76 8.39 16.80
CA ASN A 1102 -23.43 7.78 18.10
C ASN A 1102 -21.92 7.83 18.37
N PRO A 1103 -21.46 8.31 19.55
CA PRO A 1103 -20.04 8.27 19.91
C PRO A 1103 -19.55 6.83 20.19
N ILE A 1104 -20.43 5.95 20.67
CA ILE A 1104 -20.11 4.60 21.16
C ILE A 1104 -19.38 3.77 20.08
N PHE A 1105 -18.13 3.43 20.36
CA PHE A 1105 -17.28 2.67 19.45
C PHE A 1105 -17.74 1.21 19.32
N HIS A 1106 -17.89 0.71 18.10
CA HIS A 1106 -18.25 -0.68 17.85
C HIS A 1106 -17.03 -1.48 17.37
N SER A 1107 -16.73 -2.59 18.04
CA SER A 1107 -15.60 -3.49 17.68
C SER A 1107 -15.62 -3.99 16.24
N ARG A 1108 -16.80 -3.96 15.60
CA ARG A 1108 -17.03 -4.35 14.20
C ARG A 1108 -16.63 -3.29 13.15
N THR A 1109 -16.21 -2.08 13.54
CA THR A 1109 -15.94 -0.97 12.58
C THR A 1109 -14.50 -0.44 12.57
N LYS A 1110 -13.57 -1.07 13.31
CA LYS A 1110 -12.13 -0.70 13.35
C LYS A 1110 -11.49 -0.46 11.97
N HIS A 1111 -11.90 -1.21 10.94
CA HIS A 1111 -11.37 -1.08 9.57
C HIS A 1111 -11.96 0.08 8.74
N ILE A 1112 -12.77 0.96 9.36
CA ILE A 1112 -13.19 2.28 8.85
C ILE A 1112 -13.02 3.39 9.89
N GLU A 1113 -12.24 3.16 10.95
CA GLU A 1113 -12.08 4.08 12.10
C GLU A 1113 -11.66 5.52 11.69
N ILE A 1114 -10.79 5.65 10.70
CA ILE A 1114 -10.36 6.96 10.16
C ILE A 1114 -11.53 7.70 9.48
N ASP A 1115 -12.30 7.00 8.63
CA ASP A 1115 -13.51 7.55 8.00
C ASP A 1115 -14.54 7.94 9.08
N GLN A 1116 -14.66 7.14 10.14
CA GLN A 1116 -15.56 7.39 11.27
C GLN A 1116 -15.20 8.64 12.05
N LYS A 1117 -13.94 8.79 12.45
CA LYS A 1117 -13.44 9.97 13.19
C LYS A 1117 -13.60 11.23 12.34
N PHE A 1118 -13.18 11.20 11.07
CA PHE A 1118 -13.32 12.31 10.14
C PHE A 1118 -14.77 12.80 9.97
N LEU A 1119 -15.72 11.88 9.77
CA LEU A 1119 -17.13 12.25 9.62
C LEU A 1119 -17.73 12.81 10.92
N ARG A 1120 -17.39 12.21 12.08
CA ARG A 1120 -17.84 12.66 13.41
C ARG A 1120 -17.33 14.05 13.73
N ASP A 1121 -16.06 14.33 13.47
CA ASP A 1121 -15.44 15.63 13.77
C ASP A 1121 -16.09 16.75 12.93
N HIS A 1122 -16.49 16.47 11.69
CA HIS A 1122 -17.22 17.44 10.87
C HIS A 1122 -18.70 17.60 11.21
N ILE A 1123 -19.33 16.63 11.89
CA ILE A 1123 -20.64 16.79 12.52
C ILE A 1123 -20.51 17.63 13.80
N GLN A 1124 -19.54 17.32 14.67
CA GLN A 1124 -19.30 18.03 15.94
C GLN A 1124 -18.90 19.51 15.71
N LEU A 1125 -18.10 19.79 14.68
CA LEU A 1125 -17.76 21.15 14.24
C LEU A 1125 -18.89 21.87 13.48
N ASN A 1126 -20.10 21.30 13.40
CA ASN A 1126 -21.25 21.83 12.66
C ASN A 1126 -20.95 22.20 11.18
N ASN A 1127 -20.04 21.48 10.52
CA ASN A 1127 -19.79 21.65 9.08
C ASN A 1127 -20.83 20.92 8.23
N ILE A 1128 -21.32 19.77 8.71
CA ILE A 1128 -22.34 18.95 8.05
C ILE A 1128 -23.42 18.51 9.05
N ARG A 1129 -24.62 18.23 8.52
CA ARG A 1129 -25.75 17.65 9.26
C ARG A 1129 -26.31 16.48 8.46
N LEU A 1130 -26.23 15.28 9.03
CA LEU A 1130 -26.75 14.06 8.41
C LEU A 1130 -28.27 13.97 8.59
N HIS A 1131 -29.00 13.78 7.50
CA HIS A 1131 -30.44 13.55 7.51
C HIS A 1131 -30.82 12.18 6.94
N PRO A 1132 -31.80 11.50 7.55
CA PRO A 1132 -32.43 10.35 6.93
C PRO A 1132 -33.24 10.78 5.70
N ILE A 1133 -33.14 10.03 4.61
CA ILE A 1133 -34.04 10.15 3.45
C ILE A 1133 -34.65 8.78 3.11
N SER A 1134 -35.82 8.77 2.49
CA SER A 1134 -36.39 7.56 1.89
C SER A 1134 -35.51 7.12 0.72
N THR A 1135 -35.28 5.82 0.54
CA THR A 1135 -34.65 5.27 -0.68
C THR A 1135 -35.43 5.69 -1.94
N ILE A 1136 -36.74 5.95 -1.85
CA ILE A 1136 -37.55 6.48 -2.98
C ILE A 1136 -37.14 7.93 -3.32
N ASP A 1137 -36.62 8.69 -2.37
CA ASP A 1137 -36.24 10.09 -2.57
C ASP A 1137 -34.73 10.31 -2.69
N GLN A 1138 -33.92 9.31 -2.34
CA GLN A 1138 -32.49 9.22 -2.61
C GLN A 1138 -32.19 9.51 -4.09
N VAL A 1139 -31.53 10.63 -4.37
CA VAL A 1139 -31.15 11.04 -5.74
C VAL A 1139 -29.89 10.31 -6.21
N ALA A 1140 -29.00 9.93 -5.29
CA ALA A 1140 -27.73 9.30 -5.62
C ALA A 1140 -27.84 7.84 -6.11
N ASP A 1141 -29.01 7.21 -5.98
CA ASP A 1141 -29.39 5.88 -6.52
C ASP A 1141 -28.93 5.68 -7.99
N ILE A 1142 -29.04 6.73 -8.81
CA ILE A 1142 -28.72 6.72 -10.26
C ILE A 1142 -27.22 6.59 -10.57
N PHE A 1143 -26.38 6.80 -9.55
CA PHE A 1143 -24.92 6.74 -9.66
C PHE A 1143 -24.33 5.38 -9.29
N THR A 1144 -25.11 4.44 -8.75
CA THR A 1144 -24.58 3.23 -8.08
C THR A 1144 -25.18 1.92 -8.57
N LYS A 1145 -26.44 1.92 -9.05
CA LYS A 1145 -27.17 0.70 -9.40
C LYS A 1145 -27.93 0.82 -10.74
N SER A 1146 -28.08 -0.29 -11.45
CA SER A 1146 -28.86 -0.34 -12.70
C SER A 1146 -30.36 -0.25 -12.41
N LEU A 1147 -31.00 0.87 -12.80
CA LEU A 1147 -32.40 1.17 -12.51
C LEU A 1147 -33.36 0.72 -13.63
N SER A 1148 -34.62 0.50 -13.27
CA SER A 1148 -35.72 0.35 -14.24
C SER A 1148 -36.01 1.68 -14.94
N THR A 1149 -36.53 1.65 -16.17
CA THR A 1149 -36.74 2.87 -16.98
C THR A 1149 -37.58 3.95 -16.29
N PRO A 1150 -38.73 3.65 -15.62
CA PRO A 1150 -39.48 4.69 -14.91
C PRO A 1150 -38.65 5.34 -13.79
N ARG A 1151 -37.99 4.51 -12.96
CA ARG A 1151 -37.15 4.97 -11.84
C ARG A 1151 -35.97 5.82 -12.31
N PHE A 1152 -35.32 5.41 -13.40
CA PHE A 1152 -34.23 6.16 -14.03
C PHE A 1152 -34.71 7.54 -14.50
N THR A 1153 -35.85 7.61 -15.20
CA THR A 1153 -36.42 8.90 -15.67
C THR A 1153 -36.77 9.84 -14.50
N THR A 1154 -37.36 9.32 -13.41
CA THR A 1154 -37.67 10.11 -12.21
C THR A 1154 -36.41 10.65 -11.52
N LEU A 1155 -35.33 9.87 -11.43
CA LEU A 1155 -34.09 10.36 -10.81
C LEU A 1155 -33.30 11.30 -11.73
N ARG A 1156 -33.39 11.11 -13.05
CA ARG A 1156 -32.84 12.04 -14.03
C ARG A 1156 -33.46 13.44 -13.92
N SER A 1157 -34.78 13.54 -13.73
CA SER A 1157 -35.42 14.85 -13.49
C SER A 1157 -35.09 15.42 -12.10
N LYS A 1158 -34.93 14.58 -11.06
CA LYS A 1158 -34.41 15.02 -9.75
C LYS A 1158 -32.94 15.48 -9.79
N LEU A 1159 -32.14 15.06 -10.78
CA LEU A 1159 -30.82 15.63 -11.10
C LEU A 1159 -30.88 16.90 -11.98
N THR A 1160 -32.07 17.49 -12.16
CA THR A 1160 -32.39 18.60 -13.07
C THR A 1160 -32.06 18.39 -14.55
N VAL A 1161 -31.61 17.19 -14.97
CA VAL A 1161 -31.26 16.91 -16.38
C VAL A 1161 -32.51 16.85 -17.24
N MET A 1162 -32.71 17.90 -18.03
CA MET A 1162 -33.87 18.11 -18.90
C MET A 1162 -33.44 18.38 -20.34
N MET A 1163 -34.42 18.37 -21.24
CA MET A 1163 -34.25 18.83 -22.63
C MET A 1163 -34.02 20.34 -22.65
N ASP A 1164 -33.30 20.82 -23.67
CA ASP A 1164 -33.09 22.25 -23.94
C ASP A 1164 -34.44 22.97 -24.08
N PRO A 1165 -34.76 23.99 -23.26
CA PRO A 1165 -36.07 24.64 -23.27
C PRO A 1165 -36.33 25.52 -24.50
N SER A 1166 -35.35 25.67 -25.41
CA SER A 1166 -35.54 26.34 -26.70
C SER A 1166 -35.83 25.38 -27.86
N ILE A 1167 -36.26 24.13 -27.58
CA ILE A 1167 -36.50 23.05 -28.55
C ILE A 1167 -37.80 22.32 -28.21
#